data_AF-A0A2S0WEN7-F1
#
_entry.id   AF-A0A2S0WEN7-F1
#
_cell.length_a   1.000
_cell.length_b   1.000
_cell.length_c   1.000
_cell.angle_alpha   90.00
_cell.angle_beta   90.00
_cell.angle_gamma   90.00
#
_symmetry.space_group_name_H-M   'P 1'
#
loop_
_entity.id
_entity.type
_entity.pdbx_description
1 polymer ?
#
loop_
_entity_poly.entity_id
_entity_poly.type
_entity_poly.pdbx_seq_one_letter_code
_entity_poly.pdbx_strand_id
1 'polypeptide(L)'
;MTETLIRRARWVALAICALAAFLISLGPAAAPNSPTAMLPDGFDSTTVAAARAASGDPGAGAAVVLYTGLAPKDLALIKDKAAELGGPMIPNEAGDAAIVPVTVESESLTDNVDVIGSLREAAAVGLPEGAESSVTGPAAIEADLSAVFSGANVTLLAVTASIVAILLVLTYRSPILWILPLLVIGLADRLVATTYTRVLDTFGMQFNESTGGILSVLVFGAGTNYALLLISRYRDELTRTPDRFTAMARAWRPTVATITASAATVVIGVACLLLSHTPSTRALGAAAAFGVAVALFFGAVVLPGILVIPGRWVFWPRRPQLGEEPTHRLFDSAGRLVAARPVAVLAASLGLLGALSLGALGIQTGLTQSDQFIDTPESISAADDLAQAFPQKSATPAIVVSDDPARATAALEQAGLDVMSTGGTELQVSGGDTETIRAALEGTGAKVGGLDAELFDTEQAAEQDRALIFPVVLLLIFGALVVLLRSLVAPLIMTASVLLTNVAALGIGWWVSHHVFGFERFDSATPLYAFVFLVALGIDYTIFLVTRAREDASELGTRRGVLTALSTTGGVITSAGILLAAVFAALGVLPLVVLAQIGIVICLGVLLDTLIVRSLVVPAVVQVLGERFWWPSRPGAARED
;
A
#
# COMPACT_ATOMS: atom_id res chain seq x y z
N MET A 1 -23.49 5.04 -24.71
CA MET A 1 -23.15 5.95 -25.83
C MET A 1 -23.88 5.48 -27.08
N THR A 2 -24.36 6.39 -27.94
CA THR A 2 -24.85 6.03 -29.28
C THR A 2 -23.67 5.73 -30.20
N GLU A 3 -23.89 5.01 -31.30
CA GLU A 3 -22.86 4.69 -32.30
C GLU A 3 -22.12 5.94 -32.80
N THR A 4 -22.87 7.02 -33.05
CA THR A 4 -22.35 8.32 -33.47
C THR A 4 -21.40 8.95 -32.45
N LEU A 5 -21.69 8.75 -31.16
CA LEU A 5 -20.87 9.25 -30.06
C LEU A 5 -19.56 8.47 -29.95
N ILE A 6 -19.56 7.16 -30.20
CA ILE A 6 -18.33 6.33 -30.18
C ILE A 6 -17.42 6.65 -31.38
N ARG A 7 -18.01 6.92 -32.54
CA ARG A 7 -17.24 7.38 -33.72
C ARG A 7 -16.49 8.70 -33.45
N ARG A 8 -17.06 9.59 -32.62
CA ARG A 8 -16.42 10.84 -32.17
C ARG A 8 -15.48 10.61 -30.98
N ALA A 9 -15.79 9.65 -30.12
CA ALA A 9 -15.04 9.38 -28.90
C ALA A 9 -13.58 8.97 -29.16
N ARG A 10 -13.24 8.38 -30.30
CA ARG A 10 -11.83 8.15 -30.67
C ARG A 10 -11.00 9.42 -30.72
N TRP A 11 -11.57 10.52 -31.23
CA TRP A 11 -10.88 11.80 -31.34
C TRP A 11 -10.83 12.51 -30.00
N VAL A 12 -11.93 12.43 -29.23
CA VAL A 12 -11.98 12.94 -27.85
C VAL A 12 -10.96 12.20 -26.96
N ALA A 13 -10.86 10.89 -27.09
CA ALA A 13 -9.88 10.09 -26.34
C ALA A 13 -8.44 10.50 -26.67
N LEU A 14 -8.11 10.69 -27.96
CA LEU A 14 -6.78 11.19 -28.36
C LEU A 14 -6.51 12.61 -27.84
N ALA A 15 -7.52 13.49 -27.85
CA ALA A 15 -7.39 14.83 -27.28
C ALA A 15 -7.18 14.80 -25.76
N ILE A 16 -7.88 13.92 -25.03
CA ILE A 16 -7.68 13.70 -23.60
C ILE A 16 -6.28 13.15 -23.33
N CYS A 17 -5.78 12.21 -24.14
CA CYS A 17 -4.42 11.71 -23.99
C CYS A 17 -3.38 12.83 -24.20
N ALA A 18 -3.57 13.69 -25.20
CA ALA A 18 -2.70 14.83 -25.45
C ALA A 18 -2.75 15.85 -24.30
N LEU A 19 -3.94 16.14 -23.77
CA LEU A 19 -4.12 16.99 -22.59
C LEU A 19 -3.43 16.39 -21.36
N ALA A 20 -3.57 15.09 -21.13
CA ALA A 20 -2.92 14.40 -20.03
C ALA A 20 -1.39 14.48 -20.16
N ALA A 21 -0.84 14.26 -21.35
CA ALA A 21 0.59 14.41 -21.62
C ALA A 21 1.09 15.85 -21.34
N PHE A 22 0.30 16.85 -21.71
CA PHE A 22 0.59 18.25 -21.39
C PHE A 22 0.57 18.51 -19.88
N LEU A 23 -0.43 18.00 -19.14
CA LEU A 23 -0.50 18.14 -17.69
C LEU A 23 0.67 17.43 -16.97
N ILE A 24 1.10 16.28 -17.48
CA ILE A 24 2.28 15.57 -16.99
C ILE A 24 3.55 16.42 -17.19
N SER A 25 3.68 17.13 -18.31
CA SER A 25 4.84 18.01 -18.55
C SER A 25 4.96 19.19 -17.60
N LEU A 26 3.90 19.52 -16.84
CA LEU A 26 3.96 20.55 -15.81
C LEU A 26 4.72 20.10 -14.54
N GLY A 27 5.12 18.82 -14.45
CA GLY A 27 5.84 18.27 -13.30
C GLY A 27 4.98 18.14 -12.03
N PRO A 28 5.37 17.31 -11.05
CA PRO A 28 4.68 17.21 -9.77
C PRO A 28 4.91 18.47 -8.91
N ALA A 29 4.06 18.72 -7.91
CA ALA A 29 4.41 19.64 -6.84
C ALA A 29 5.55 19.04 -5.99
N ALA A 30 6.40 19.91 -5.44
CA ALA A 30 7.39 19.47 -4.45
C ALA A 30 6.67 18.87 -3.24
N ALA A 31 7.21 17.80 -2.67
CA ALA A 31 6.68 17.26 -1.42
C ALA A 31 6.88 18.31 -0.31
N PRO A 32 5.88 18.55 0.56
CA PRO A 32 6.07 19.41 1.71
C PRO A 32 7.11 18.77 2.64
N ASN A 33 8.21 19.47 2.89
CA ASN A 33 9.21 19.07 3.88
C ASN A 33 8.64 19.33 5.27
N SER A 34 7.96 18.34 5.84
CA SER A 34 7.41 18.40 7.19
C SER A 34 7.92 17.22 8.01
N PRO A 35 8.66 17.46 9.11
CA PRO A 35 9.19 16.40 9.95
C PRO A 35 8.08 15.64 10.70
N THR A 36 6.86 16.18 10.73
CA THR A 36 5.72 15.55 11.44
C THR A 36 4.76 14.82 10.51
N ALA A 37 5.07 14.67 9.22
CA ALA A 37 4.15 14.07 8.25
C ALA A 37 3.80 12.60 8.54
N MET A 38 4.75 11.88 9.11
CA MET A 38 4.59 10.46 9.49
C MET A 38 4.13 10.29 10.93
N LEU A 39 4.09 11.38 11.71
CA LEU A 39 3.81 11.31 13.13
C LEU A 39 2.33 11.51 13.42
N PRO A 40 1.75 10.76 14.37
CA PRO A 40 0.33 10.84 14.66
C PRO A 40 -0.04 12.14 15.38
N ASP A 41 -1.19 12.71 15.05
CA ASP A 41 -1.68 13.94 15.69
C ASP A 41 -2.01 13.71 17.17
N GLY A 42 -1.64 14.68 18.02
CA GLY A 42 -2.02 14.69 19.44
C GLY A 42 -1.08 13.89 20.36
N PHE A 43 0.04 13.39 19.85
CA PHE A 43 1.06 12.68 20.63
C PHE A 43 2.24 13.57 21.03
N ASP A 44 2.95 13.14 22.08
CA ASP A 44 4.08 13.89 22.65
C ASP A 44 5.25 13.98 21.67
N SER A 45 5.56 12.90 20.95
CA SER A 45 6.64 12.88 19.95
C SER A 45 6.42 13.88 18.83
N THR A 46 5.19 13.99 18.32
CA THR A 46 4.79 14.99 17.31
C THR A 46 4.97 16.41 17.81
N THR A 47 4.66 16.67 19.07
CA THR A 47 4.84 17.99 19.69
C THR A 47 6.32 18.35 19.80
N VAL A 48 7.15 17.41 20.22
CA VAL A 48 8.61 17.58 20.29
C VAL A 48 9.21 17.80 18.90
N ALA A 49 8.84 16.98 17.91
CA ALA A 49 9.29 17.12 16.54
C ALA A 49 8.90 18.48 15.92
N ALA A 50 7.67 18.95 16.18
CA ALA A 50 7.22 20.27 15.76
C ALA A 50 7.98 21.41 16.45
N ALA A 51 8.24 21.29 17.75
CA ALA A 51 9.00 22.29 18.51
C ALA A 51 10.45 22.42 18.02
N ARG A 52 11.10 21.29 17.68
CA ARG A 52 12.43 21.28 17.06
C ARG A 52 12.43 21.96 15.70
N ALA A 53 11.48 21.59 14.84
CA ALA A 53 11.33 22.19 13.51
C ALA A 53 11.13 23.72 13.57
N ALA A 54 10.34 24.19 14.53
CA ALA A 54 10.07 25.62 14.72
C ALA A 54 11.25 26.41 15.29
N SER A 55 12.15 25.75 16.03
CA SER A 55 13.30 26.40 16.67
C SER A 55 14.40 26.78 15.67
N GLY A 56 14.22 26.49 14.37
CA GLY A 56 15.23 26.77 13.35
C GLY A 56 16.51 25.96 13.57
N ASP A 57 16.41 24.90 14.37
CA ASP A 57 17.35 23.79 14.41
C ASP A 57 16.73 22.67 13.57
N PRO A 58 16.76 22.77 12.22
CA PRO A 58 16.44 21.66 11.35
C PRO A 58 17.60 20.69 11.53
N GLY A 59 17.58 19.93 12.63
CA GLY A 59 18.74 19.35 13.30
C GLY A 59 19.95 19.30 12.39
N ALA A 60 20.85 20.30 12.50
CA ALA A 60 21.99 20.41 11.60
C ALA A 60 22.61 19.02 11.50
N GLY A 61 22.49 18.41 10.31
CA GLY A 61 22.38 16.97 10.13
C GLY A 61 23.41 16.24 10.97
N ALA A 62 23.01 15.74 12.15
CA ALA A 62 24.00 15.13 13.02
C ALA A 62 24.35 13.77 12.41
N ALA A 63 25.59 13.62 11.99
CA ALA A 63 26.17 12.35 11.63
C ALA A 63 27.16 11.95 12.73
N VAL A 64 27.25 10.67 13.03
CA VAL A 64 28.24 10.12 13.94
C VAL A 64 29.06 9.11 13.18
N VAL A 65 30.35 9.38 13.04
CA VAL A 65 31.30 8.41 12.49
C VAL A 65 31.77 7.53 13.64
N LEU A 66 31.50 6.24 13.53
CA LEU A 66 31.96 5.20 14.45
C LEU A 66 33.20 4.52 13.87
N TYR A 67 34.23 4.40 14.69
CA TYR A 67 35.41 3.59 14.41
C TYR A 67 35.46 2.41 15.39
N THR A 68 35.58 1.19 14.86
CA THR A 68 35.68 -0.06 15.63
C THR A 68 36.96 -0.81 15.28
N GLY A 69 37.34 -1.79 16.12
CA GLY A 69 38.53 -2.61 15.88
C GLY A 69 39.85 -1.89 16.11
N LEU A 70 39.85 -0.83 16.92
CA LEU A 70 41.05 -0.01 17.18
C LEU A 70 41.97 -0.70 18.19
N ALA A 71 43.28 -0.59 17.99
CA ALA A 71 44.23 -0.80 19.08
C ALA A 71 44.54 0.55 19.78
N PRO A 72 44.98 0.56 21.05
CA PRO A 72 45.28 1.80 21.77
C PRO A 72 46.30 2.73 21.08
N LYS A 73 47.18 2.17 20.22
CA LYS A 73 48.14 2.92 19.39
C LYS A 73 47.49 3.70 18.24
N ASP A 74 46.28 3.31 17.82
CA ASP A 74 45.59 3.85 16.67
C ASP A 74 44.77 5.11 17.02
N LEU A 75 44.51 5.35 18.31
CA LEU A 75 43.76 6.52 18.80
C LEU A 75 44.39 7.86 18.41
N ALA A 76 45.71 7.92 18.25
CA ALA A 76 46.39 9.14 17.78
C ALA A 76 46.02 9.47 16.33
N LEU A 77 45.97 8.46 15.47
CA LEU A 77 45.59 8.59 14.06
C LEU A 77 44.10 8.98 13.94
N ILE A 78 43.22 8.35 14.72
CA ILE A 78 41.79 8.67 14.74
C ILE A 78 41.55 10.09 15.25
N LYS A 79 42.35 10.57 16.20
CA LYS A 79 42.26 11.96 16.68
C LYS A 79 42.57 12.98 15.59
N ASP A 80 43.58 12.73 14.77
CA ASP A 80 43.93 13.61 13.65
C ASP A 80 42.83 13.58 12.58
N LYS A 81 42.30 12.39 12.27
CA LYS A 81 41.15 12.23 11.37
C LYS A 81 39.89 12.93 11.87
N ALA A 82 39.59 12.85 13.17
CA ALA A 82 38.43 13.51 13.75
C ALA A 82 38.48 15.03 13.50
N ALA A 83 39.68 15.63 13.62
CA ALA A 83 39.89 17.04 13.34
C ALA A 83 39.68 17.37 11.84
N GLU A 84 40.05 16.48 10.91
CA GLU A 84 39.79 16.64 9.48
C GLU A 84 38.29 16.56 9.15
N LEU A 85 37.56 15.67 9.84
CA LEU A 85 36.11 15.50 9.71
C LEU A 85 35.30 16.61 10.40
N GLY A 86 35.95 17.51 11.14
CA GLY A 86 35.29 18.64 11.80
C GLY A 86 34.65 18.33 13.15
N GLY A 87 35.02 17.22 13.80
CA GLY A 87 34.45 16.77 15.09
C GLY A 87 35.49 16.36 16.15
N PRO A 88 35.15 16.36 17.45
CA PRO A 88 36.03 15.83 18.49
C PRO A 88 36.01 14.30 18.51
N MET A 89 37.18 13.66 18.71
CA MET A 89 37.24 12.22 18.98
C MET A 89 36.80 11.92 20.41
N ILE A 90 35.85 11.00 20.58
CA ILE A 90 35.41 10.49 21.87
C ILE A 90 35.65 8.97 21.91
N PRO A 91 36.68 8.49 22.63
CA PRO A 91 36.94 7.06 22.77
C PRO A 91 36.00 6.41 23.80
N ASN A 92 35.76 5.10 23.67
CA ASN A 92 35.07 4.31 24.69
C ASN A 92 36.00 3.96 25.87
N GLU A 93 35.45 3.39 26.95
CA GLU A 93 36.23 3.03 28.14
C GLU A 93 37.32 1.98 27.86
N ALA A 94 37.08 1.08 26.90
CA ALA A 94 38.01 0.01 26.52
C ALA A 94 39.13 0.49 25.58
N GLY A 95 38.97 1.63 24.90
CA GLY A 95 39.92 2.18 23.94
C GLY A 95 39.99 1.44 22.61
N ASP A 96 39.02 0.57 22.32
CA ASP A 96 38.90 -0.24 21.08
C ASP A 96 37.86 0.31 20.10
N ALA A 97 37.10 1.34 20.49
CA ALA A 97 36.19 2.09 19.63
C ALA A 97 36.24 3.60 19.92
N ALA A 98 35.94 4.41 18.91
CA ALA A 98 35.85 5.86 19.03
C ALA A 98 34.72 6.42 18.14
N ILE A 99 34.03 7.45 18.63
CA ILE A 99 33.04 8.19 17.84
C ILE A 99 33.53 9.61 17.52
N VAL A 100 33.10 10.12 16.36
CA VAL A 100 33.31 11.49 15.91
C VAL A 100 31.95 12.06 15.48
N PRO A 101 31.31 12.91 16.32
CA PRO A 101 30.11 13.62 15.91
C PRO A 101 30.47 14.73 14.92
N VAL A 102 29.79 14.75 13.78
CA VAL A 102 29.99 15.67 12.67
C VAL A 102 28.66 16.36 12.36
N THR A 103 28.69 17.67 12.16
CA THR A 103 27.54 18.44 11.71
C THR A 103 27.50 18.44 10.19
N VAL A 104 26.40 17.96 9.62
CA VAL A 104 26.16 17.91 8.18
C VAL A 104 25.25 19.05 7.77
N GLU A 105 25.78 19.97 6.96
CA GLU A 105 24.99 21.00 6.31
C GLU A 105 24.62 20.50 4.91
N SER A 106 23.33 20.36 4.62
CA SER A 106 22.83 20.00 3.29
C SER A 106 21.69 20.92 2.86
N GLU A 107 21.67 21.29 1.57
CA GLU A 107 20.65 22.19 1.00
C GLU A 107 19.43 21.42 0.47
N SER A 108 19.56 20.10 0.26
CA SER A 108 18.48 19.23 -0.22
C SER A 108 18.71 17.76 0.17
N LEU A 109 17.67 16.92 0.05
CA LEU A 109 17.76 15.48 0.30
C LEU A 109 18.81 14.79 -0.59
N THR A 110 18.90 15.19 -1.87
CA THR A 110 19.90 14.62 -2.80
C THR A 110 21.31 15.05 -2.45
N ASP A 111 21.47 16.32 -2.05
CA ASP A 111 22.75 16.85 -1.56
C ASP A 111 23.19 16.13 -0.28
N ASN A 112 22.26 15.82 0.63
CA ASN A 112 22.54 15.04 1.84
C ASN A 112 23.09 13.64 1.51
N VAL A 113 22.57 12.96 0.49
CA VAL A 113 23.09 11.66 0.03
C VAL A 113 24.55 11.78 -0.41
N ASP A 114 24.88 12.81 -1.19
CA ASP A 114 26.23 13.03 -1.71
C ASP A 114 27.21 13.45 -0.58
N VAL A 115 26.76 14.27 0.37
CA VAL A 115 27.56 14.70 1.53
C VAL A 115 27.86 13.53 2.47
N ILE A 116 26.86 12.71 2.81
CA ILE A 116 27.06 11.50 3.63
C ILE A 116 27.94 10.48 2.90
N GLY A 117 27.76 10.32 1.58
CA GLY A 117 28.65 9.47 0.78
C GLY A 117 30.11 9.92 0.85
N SER A 118 30.36 11.23 0.73
CA SER A 118 31.69 11.82 0.86
C SER A 118 32.25 11.66 2.28
N LEU A 119 31.41 11.77 3.31
CA LEU A 119 31.78 11.56 4.71
C LEU A 119 32.21 10.10 4.97
N ARG A 120 31.49 9.13 4.42
CA ARG A 120 31.83 7.70 4.48
C ARG A 120 33.17 7.41 3.82
N GLU A 121 33.41 7.95 2.64
CA GLU A 121 34.69 7.81 1.94
C GLU A 121 35.85 8.43 2.74
N ALA A 122 35.68 9.65 3.24
CA ALA A 122 36.70 10.34 4.04
C ALA A 122 37.01 9.58 5.36
N ALA A 123 35.99 9.01 5.99
CA ALA A 123 36.14 8.21 7.19
C ALA A 123 36.96 6.93 6.95
N ALA A 124 36.72 6.25 5.81
CA ALA A 124 37.33 4.95 5.48
C ALA A 124 38.78 5.04 4.98
N VAL A 125 39.21 6.17 4.41
CA VAL A 125 40.56 6.32 3.83
C VAL A 125 41.65 6.25 4.90
N GLY A 126 42.67 5.40 4.73
CA GLY A 126 43.87 5.42 5.59
C GLY A 126 43.65 4.84 6.99
N LEU A 127 42.69 3.93 7.14
CA LEU A 127 42.47 3.18 8.38
C LEU A 127 43.61 2.17 8.67
N PRO A 128 43.91 1.91 9.96
CA PRO A 128 44.85 0.86 10.34
C PRO A 128 44.31 -0.54 10.03
N GLU A 129 45.19 -1.53 9.89
CA GLU A 129 44.78 -2.91 9.59
C GLU A 129 43.84 -3.46 10.68
N GLY A 130 42.64 -3.85 10.28
CA GLY A 130 41.60 -4.41 11.16
C GLY A 130 40.63 -3.40 11.76
N ALA A 131 40.82 -2.09 11.51
CA ALA A 131 39.86 -1.06 11.90
C ALA A 131 38.83 -0.82 10.80
N GLU A 132 37.57 -0.65 11.21
CA GLU A 132 36.45 -0.34 10.32
C GLU A 132 35.85 1.02 10.70
N SER A 133 35.29 1.72 9.71
CA SER A 133 34.55 2.95 9.92
C SER A 133 33.14 2.81 9.38
N SER A 134 32.17 3.31 10.12
CA SER A 134 30.78 3.37 9.70
C SER A 134 30.13 4.69 10.11
N VAL A 135 29.12 5.15 9.38
CA VAL A 135 28.47 6.45 9.60
C VAL A 135 27.00 6.25 9.92
N THR A 136 26.60 6.71 11.11
CA THR A 136 25.22 6.69 11.61
C THR A 136 24.74 8.10 11.97
N GLY A 137 23.57 8.20 12.61
CA GLY A 137 22.92 9.44 13.01
C GLY A 137 21.79 9.85 12.06
N PRO A 138 20.93 10.80 12.47
CA PRO A 138 19.76 11.22 11.70
C PRO A 138 20.04 11.56 10.23
N ALA A 139 21.14 12.26 9.95
CA ALA A 139 21.49 12.65 8.58
C ALA A 139 21.88 11.45 7.70
N ALA A 140 22.58 10.47 8.26
CA ALA A 140 22.99 9.26 7.55
C ALA A 140 21.80 8.32 7.29
N ILE A 141 20.88 8.21 8.26
CA ILE A 141 19.64 7.44 8.12
C ILE A 141 18.76 8.07 7.04
N GLU A 142 18.61 9.39 7.03
CA GLU A 142 17.83 10.11 6.01
C GLU A 142 18.45 9.98 4.61
N ALA A 143 19.79 10.06 4.50
CA ALA A 143 20.51 9.82 3.26
C ALA A 143 20.30 8.40 2.73
N ASP A 144 20.42 7.37 3.59
CA ASP A 144 20.19 5.98 3.20
C ASP A 144 18.73 5.74 2.77
N LEU A 145 17.78 6.32 3.49
CA LEU A 145 16.36 6.25 3.14
C LEU A 145 16.12 6.88 1.76
N SER A 146 16.65 8.08 1.50
CA SER A 146 16.51 8.75 0.20
C SER A 146 17.21 7.98 -0.93
N ALA A 147 18.39 7.41 -0.68
CA ALA A 147 19.13 6.62 -1.65
C ALA A 147 18.37 5.34 -2.05
N VAL A 148 17.74 4.67 -1.08
CA VAL A 148 16.92 3.46 -1.27
C VAL A 148 15.72 3.72 -2.20
N PHE A 149 15.11 4.89 -2.13
CA PHE A 149 13.98 5.25 -2.99
C PHE A 149 14.39 5.87 -4.34
N SER A 150 15.63 6.32 -4.46
CA SER A 150 16.15 6.88 -5.71
C SER A 150 16.08 5.85 -6.85
N GLY A 151 15.34 6.18 -7.91
CA GLY A 151 15.09 5.29 -9.05
C GLY A 151 14.09 4.16 -8.81
N ALA A 152 13.69 3.89 -7.56
CA ALA A 152 12.79 2.80 -7.19
C ALA A 152 11.40 2.93 -7.83
N ASN A 153 10.90 4.16 -7.99
CA ASN A 153 9.65 4.45 -8.69
C ASN A 153 9.65 4.01 -10.17
N VAL A 154 10.81 4.12 -10.85
CA VAL A 154 10.95 3.68 -12.24
C VAL A 154 10.98 2.16 -12.30
N THR A 155 11.71 1.52 -11.38
CA THR A 155 11.78 0.06 -11.26
C THR A 155 10.40 -0.54 -10.95
N LEU A 156 9.68 0.02 -9.97
CA LEU A 156 8.33 -0.40 -9.62
C LEU A 156 7.38 -0.32 -10.81
N LEU A 157 7.40 0.80 -11.54
CA LEU A 157 6.59 0.96 -12.75
C LEU A 157 6.96 -0.08 -13.81
N ALA A 158 8.25 -0.28 -14.08
CA ALA A 158 8.73 -1.22 -15.08
C ALA A 158 8.34 -2.66 -14.76
N VAL A 159 8.50 -3.08 -13.50
CA VAL A 159 8.13 -4.42 -13.04
C VAL A 159 6.62 -4.61 -13.10
N THR A 160 5.85 -3.66 -12.56
CA THR A 160 4.38 -3.70 -12.56
C THR A 160 3.83 -3.77 -13.99
N ALA A 161 4.35 -2.92 -14.89
CA ALA A 161 3.96 -2.93 -16.30
C ALA A 161 4.35 -4.24 -17.00
N SER A 162 5.51 -4.81 -16.69
CA SER A 162 5.96 -6.09 -17.25
C SER A 162 5.07 -7.25 -16.80
N ILE A 163 4.76 -7.32 -15.49
CA ILE A 163 3.86 -8.33 -14.92
C ILE A 163 2.50 -8.28 -15.63
N VAL A 164 1.92 -7.09 -15.75
CA VAL A 164 0.63 -6.93 -16.41
C VAL A 164 0.71 -7.20 -17.91
N ALA A 165 1.76 -6.78 -18.60
CA ALA A 165 1.97 -7.10 -20.01
C ALA A 165 1.95 -8.62 -20.21
N ILE A 166 2.72 -9.36 -19.42
CA ILE A 166 2.80 -10.82 -19.47
C ILE A 166 1.42 -11.43 -19.18
N LEU A 167 0.73 -11.00 -18.13
CA LEU A 167 -0.58 -11.55 -17.78
C LEU A 167 -1.66 -11.24 -18.83
N LEU A 168 -1.65 -10.06 -19.44
CA LEU A 168 -2.56 -9.72 -20.53
C LEU A 168 -2.28 -10.55 -21.78
N VAL A 169 -0.99 -10.76 -22.12
CA VAL A 169 -0.59 -11.66 -23.22
C VAL A 169 -1.06 -13.08 -22.95
N LEU A 170 -0.88 -13.60 -21.74
CA LEU A 170 -1.32 -14.95 -21.35
C LEU A 170 -2.85 -15.09 -21.37
N THR A 171 -3.56 -14.10 -20.84
CA THR A 171 -5.03 -14.11 -20.74
C THR A 171 -5.70 -14.06 -22.11
N TYR A 172 -5.30 -13.11 -22.94
CA TYR A 172 -5.94 -12.88 -24.25
C TYR A 172 -5.27 -13.60 -25.41
N ARG A 173 -4.08 -14.18 -25.18
CA ARG A 173 -3.25 -14.82 -26.23
C ARG A 173 -3.02 -13.89 -27.42
N SER A 174 -2.95 -12.58 -27.17
CA SER A 174 -2.71 -11.56 -28.19
C SER A 174 -1.45 -10.76 -27.83
N PRO A 175 -0.43 -10.73 -28.70
CA PRO A 175 0.82 -10.03 -28.46
C PRO A 175 0.72 -8.50 -28.63
N ILE A 176 -0.44 -7.98 -29.05
CA ILE A 176 -0.63 -6.55 -29.34
C ILE A 176 -1.64 -5.91 -28.38
N LEU A 177 -2.63 -6.70 -27.93
CA LEU A 177 -3.73 -6.18 -27.10
C LEU A 177 -3.23 -5.52 -25.82
N TRP A 178 -2.18 -6.02 -25.20
CA TRP A 178 -1.66 -5.50 -23.93
C TRP A 178 -1.16 -4.05 -24.02
N ILE A 179 -0.72 -3.60 -25.21
CA ILE A 179 -0.13 -2.26 -25.39
C ILE A 179 -1.17 -1.16 -25.14
N LEU A 180 -2.40 -1.33 -25.63
CA LEU A 180 -3.43 -0.30 -25.54
C LEU A 180 -3.90 -0.02 -24.10
N PRO A 181 -4.34 -1.01 -23.30
CA PRO A 181 -4.72 -0.76 -21.92
C PRO A 181 -3.53 -0.31 -21.09
N LEU A 182 -2.32 -0.85 -21.30
CA LEU A 182 -1.14 -0.39 -20.56
C LEU A 182 -0.77 1.05 -20.88
N LEU A 183 -0.86 1.48 -22.13
CA LEU A 183 -0.59 2.87 -22.50
C LEU A 183 -1.62 3.80 -21.88
N VAL A 184 -2.91 3.45 -21.93
CA VAL A 184 -4.00 4.29 -21.39
C VAL A 184 -3.93 4.37 -19.87
N ILE A 185 -3.75 3.23 -19.19
CA ILE A 185 -3.68 3.18 -17.72
C ILE A 185 -2.35 3.71 -17.21
N GLY A 186 -1.24 3.47 -17.91
CA GLY A 186 0.06 4.08 -17.60
C GLY A 186 0.01 5.60 -17.74
N LEU A 187 -0.68 6.13 -18.74
CA LEU A 187 -0.91 7.58 -18.87
C LEU A 187 -1.78 8.12 -17.72
N ALA A 188 -2.81 7.36 -17.32
CA ALA A 188 -3.64 7.71 -16.17
C ALA A 188 -2.81 7.74 -14.87
N ASP A 189 -1.99 6.72 -14.64
CA ASP A 189 -1.08 6.61 -13.50
C ASP A 189 -0.09 7.79 -13.45
N ARG A 190 0.57 8.11 -14.56
CA ARG A 190 1.48 9.28 -14.62
C ARG A 190 0.74 10.59 -14.38
N LEU A 191 -0.46 10.76 -14.92
CA LEU A 191 -1.30 11.92 -14.65
C LEU A 191 -1.64 12.03 -13.17
N VAL A 192 -2.03 10.91 -12.54
CA VAL A 192 -2.31 10.85 -11.11
C VAL A 192 -1.06 11.24 -10.33
N ALA A 193 0.08 10.60 -10.57
CA ALA A 193 1.36 10.87 -9.90
C ALA A 193 1.76 12.35 -9.93
N THR A 194 1.44 13.06 -11.01
CA THR A 194 1.70 14.50 -11.14
C THR A 194 0.64 15.39 -10.46
N THR A 195 -0.62 14.98 -10.49
CA THR A 195 -1.75 15.84 -10.06
C THR A 195 -2.17 15.62 -8.62
N TYR A 196 -1.99 14.42 -8.06
CA TYR A 196 -2.37 14.14 -6.67
C TYR A 196 -1.58 15.02 -5.69
N THR A 197 -0.28 15.23 -5.93
CA THR A 197 0.57 16.08 -5.08
C THR A 197 0.03 17.51 -5.01
N ARG A 198 -0.40 18.08 -6.14
CA ARG A 198 -1.06 19.39 -6.19
C ARG A 198 -2.40 19.42 -5.48
N VAL A 199 -3.21 18.36 -5.63
CA VAL A 199 -4.49 18.25 -4.96
C VAL A 199 -4.29 18.20 -3.45
N LEU A 200 -3.38 17.35 -2.97
CA LEU A 200 -3.08 17.23 -1.55
C LEU A 200 -2.51 18.52 -0.96
N ASP A 201 -1.58 19.16 -1.65
CA ASP A 201 -1.00 20.46 -1.27
C ASP A 201 -2.09 21.54 -1.13
N THR A 202 -3.06 21.57 -2.05
CA THR A 202 -4.21 22.51 -1.97
C THR A 202 -5.06 22.29 -0.72
N PHE A 203 -5.13 21.06 -0.21
CA PHE A 203 -5.85 20.73 1.02
C PHE A 203 -4.95 20.74 2.27
N GLY A 204 -3.67 21.13 2.14
CA GLY A 204 -2.71 21.11 3.24
C GLY A 204 -2.42 19.71 3.78
N MET A 205 -2.60 18.66 2.97
CA MET A 205 -2.36 17.27 3.37
C MET A 205 -0.90 16.89 3.17
N GLN A 206 -0.28 16.31 4.19
CA GLN A 206 1.13 15.90 4.17
C GLN A 206 1.25 14.49 3.57
N PHE A 207 2.17 14.30 2.61
CA PHE A 207 2.39 13.03 1.91
C PHE A 207 3.88 12.71 1.80
N ASN A 208 4.19 11.45 1.47
CA ASN A 208 5.56 10.95 1.31
C ASN A 208 5.72 10.06 0.07
N GLU A 209 6.92 9.52 -0.10
CA GLU A 209 7.26 8.66 -1.23
C GLU A 209 6.50 7.31 -1.22
N SER A 210 6.22 6.74 -0.04
CA SER A 210 5.44 5.51 0.06
C SER A 210 3.98 5.70 -0.40
N THR A 211 3.42 6.90 -0.20
CA THR A 211 2.10 7.27 -0.74
C THR A 211 2.07 7.14 -2.26
N GLY A 212 3.09 7.63 -2.95
CA GLY A 212 3.21 7.54 -4.41
C GLY A 212 3.34 6.11 -4.92
N GLY A 213 4.16 5.28 -4.26
CA GLY A 213 4.34 3.86 -4.61
C GLY A 213 3.06 3.04 -4.48
N ILE A 214 2.36 3.15 -3.34
CA ILE A 214 1.09 2.44 -3.09
C ILE A 214 0.00 2.94 -4.06
N LEU A 215 -0.09 4.26 -4.26
CA LEU A 215 -1.04 4.87 -5.19
C LEU A 215 -0.84 4.35 -6.62
N SER A 216 0.41 4.26 -7.08
CA SER A 216 0.70 3.81 -8.43
C SER A 216 0.26 2.36 -8.66
N VAL A 217 0.57 1.48 -7.71
CA VAL A 217 0.14 0.07 -7.75
C VAL A 217 -1.38 -0.05 -7.73
N LEU A 218 -2.08 0.73 -6.90
CA LEU A 218 -3.53 0.76 -6.85
C LEU A 218 -4.15 1.21 -8.18
N VAL A 219 -3.69 2.34 -8.73
CA VAL A 219 -4.20 2.90 -9.99
C VAL A 219 -3.98 1.93 -11.14
N PHE A 220 -2.80 1.31 -11.19
CA PHE A 220 -2.47 0.34 -12.22
C PHE A 220 -3.30 -0.94 -12.10
N GLY A 221 -3.45 -1.46 -10.88
CA GLY A 221 -4.24 -2.65 -10.59
C GLY A 221 -5.72 -2.44 -10.88
N ALA A 222 -6.33 -1.41 -10.31
CA ALA A 222 -7.74 -1.07 -10.51
C ALA A 222 -8.02 -0.68 -11.96
N GLY A 223 -7.20 0.20 -12.55
CA GLY A 223 -7.36 0.66 -13.93
C GLY A 223 -7.25 -0.48 -14.95
N THR A 224 -6.30 -1.39 -14.77
CA THR A 224 -6.17 -2.57 -15.64
C THR A 224 -7.34 -3.54 -15.46
N ASN A 225 -7.84 -3.72 -14.24
CA ASN A 225 -9.03 -4.53 -13.99
C ASN A 225 -10.26 -3.96 -14.73
N TYR A 226 -10.48 -2.65 -14.65
CA TYR A 226 -11.54 -1.96 -15.37
C TYR A 226 -11.40 -2.13 -16.88
N ALA A 227 -10.17 -2.03 -17.39
CA ALA A 227 -9.85 -2.26 -18.79
C ALA A 227 -10.19 -3.70 -19.21
N LEU A 228 -9.82 -4.70 -18.40
CA LEU A 228 -10.06 -6.11 -18.68
C LEU A 228 -11.56 -6.43 -18.77
N LEU A 229 -12.37 -5.91 -17.85
CA LEU A 229 -13.82 -6.09 -17.87
C LEU A 229 -14.44 -5.49 -19.15
N LEU A 230 -14.04 -4.28 -19.54
CA LEU A 230 -14.51 -3.64 -20.76
C LEU A 230 -14.06 -4.41 -22.01
N ILE A 231 -12.80 -4.83 -22.07
CA ILE A 231 -12.23 -5.57 -23.21
C ILE A 231 -12.92 -6.91 -23.36
N SER A 232 -13.19 -7.62 -22.25
CA SER A 232 -13.92 -8.88 -22.29
C SER A 232 -15.32 -8.68 -22.86
N ARG A 233 -16.10 -7.72 -22.33
CA ARG A 233 -17.46 -7.45 -22.83
C ARG A 233 -17.47 -7.00 -24.30
N TYR A 234 -16.51 -6.17 -24.70
CA TYR A 234 -16.38 -5.74 -26.09
C TYR A 234 -16.03 -6.90 -27.01
N ARG A 235 -15.13 -7.80 -26.59
CA ARG A 235 -14.78 -9.01 -27.33
C ARG A 235 -16.00 -9.92 -27.52
N ASP A 236 -16.79 -10.12 -26.47
CA ASP A 236 -18.02 -10.91 -26.53
C ASP A 236 -19.04 -10.28 -27.47
N GLU A 237 -19.19 -8.95 -27.46
CA GLU A 237 -20.15 -8.30 -28.36
C GLU A 237 -19.69 -8.32 -29.84
N LEU A 238 -18.38 -8.41 -30.11
CA LEU A 238 -17.85 -8.57 -31.48
C LEU A 238 -18.20 -9.94 -32.10
N THR A 239 -18.54 -10.96 -31.31
CA THR A 239 -19.04 -12.25 -31.82
C THR A 239 -20.52 -12.18 -32.20
N ARG A 240 -21.25 -11.18 -31.69
CA ARG A 240 -22.69 -10.99 -31.96
C ARG A 240 -22.96 -9.87 -32.96
N THR A 241 -22.07 -8.89 -33.04
CA THR A 241 -22.25 -7.68 -33.83
C THR A 241 -21.12 -7.49 -34.84
N PRO A 242 -21.42 -7.30 -36.15
CA PRO A 242 -20.40 -7.13 -37.18
C PRO A 242 -19.62 -5.82 -37.02
N ASP A 243 -20.32 -4.71 -36.79
CA ASP A 243 -19.74 -3.38 -36.68
C ASP A 243 -19.10 -3.13 -35.30
N ARG A 244 -17.85 -2.66 -35.31
CA ARG A 244 -17.06 -2.39 -34.11
C ARG A 244 -17.62 -1.25 -33.25
N PHE A 245 -18.21 -0.22 -33.88
CA PHE A 245 -18.74 0.94 -33.15
C PHE A 245 -20.01 0.56 -32.42
N THR A 246 -20.88 -0.21 -33.08
CA THR A 246 -22.10 -0.78 -32.51
C THR A 246 -21.78 -1.78 -31.40
N ALA A 247 -20.77 -2.63 -31.60
CA ALA A 247 -20.33 -3.58 -30.57
C ALA A 247 -19.85 -2.85 -29.30
N MET A 248 -19.01 -1.82 -29.45
CA MET A 248 -18.58 -1.00 -28.30
C MET A 248 -19.76 -0.26 -27.66
N ALA A 249 -20.73 0.23 -28.44
CA ALA A 249 -21.90 0.95 -27.91
C ALA A 249 -22.74 0.08 -26.97
N ARG A 250 -22.94 -1.18 -27.36
CA ARG A 250 -23.67 -2.17 -26.57
C ARG A 250 -22.88 -2.63 -25.35
N ALA A 251 -21.57 -2.83 -25.48
CA ALA A 251 -20.72 -3.21 -24.36
C ALA A 251 -20.56 -2.08 -23.32
N TRP A 252 -20.51 -0.82 -23.75
CA TRP A 252 -20.11 0.31 -22.90
C TRP A 252 -21.06 0.58 -21.73
N ARG A 253 -22.36 0.76 -21.98
CA ARG A 253 -23.30 1.23 -20.93
C ARG A 253 -23.42 0.23 -19.76
N PRO A 254 -23.61 -1.07 -19.99
CA PRO A 254 -23.65 -2.06 -18.91
C PRO A 254 -22.31 -2.16 -18.18
N THR A 255 -21.19 -2.18 -18.91
CA THR A 255 -19.86 -2.34 -18.31
C THR A 255 -19.50 -1.14 -17.43
N VAL A 256 -19.73 0.08 -17.90
CA VAL A 256 -19.44 1.31 -17.13
C VAL A 256 -20.32 1.39 -15.89
N ALA A 257 -21.59 1.01 -15.97
CA ALA A 257 -22.45 0.97 -14.79
C ALA A 257 -21.90 0.02 -13.72
N THR A 258 -21.43 -1.17 -14.11
CA THR A 258 -20.83 -2.13 -13.20
C THR A 258 -19.48 -1.66 -12.64
N ILE A 259 -18.59 -1.16 -13.49
CA ILE A 259 -17.26 -0.69 -13.08
C ILE A 259 -17.38 0.56 -12.18
N THR A 260 -18.32 1.48 -12.46
CA THR A 260 -18.54 2.66 -11.62
C THR A 260 -19.05 2.27 -10.23
N ALA A 261 -19.92 1.26 -10.14
CA ALA A 261 -20.40 0.76 -8.85
C ALA A 261 -19.25 0.16 -8.02
N SER A 262 -18.32 -0.56 -8.65
CA SER A 262 -17.15 -1.13 -7.99
C SER A 262 -16.11 -0.05 -7.61
N ALA A 263 -15.81 0.87 -8.53
CA ALA A 263 -14.95 2.01 -8.22
C ALA A 263 -15.50 2.87 -7.06
N ALA A 264 -16.82 3.05 -6.97
CA ALA A 264 -17.43 3.75 -5.85
C ALA A 264 -17.22 3.02 -4.51
N THR A 265 -17.30 1.70 -4.46
CA THR A 265 -17.01 0.93 -3.23
C THR A 265 -15.55 1.02 -2.84
N VAL A 266 -14.62 0.99 -3.81
CA VAL A 266 -13.19 1.19 -3.55
C VAL A 266 -12.94 2.59 -2.98
N VAL A 267 -13.49 3.64 -3.61
CA VAL A 267 -13.37 5.03 -3.17
C VAL A 267 -13.89 5.20 -1.75
N ILE A 268 -15.05 4.62 -1.42
CA ILE A 268 -15.59 4.66 -0.05
C ILE A 268 -14.66 3.96 0.94
N GLY A 269 -14.14 2.78 0.58
CA GLY A 269 -13.22 2.02 1.43
C GLY A 269 -11.94 2.79 1.74
N VAL A 270 -11.24 3.28 0.72
CA VAL A 270 -9.98 4.03 0.90
C VAL A 270 -10.19 5.40 1.53
N ALA A 271 -11.35 6.05 1.30
CA ALA A 271 -11.68 7.32 1.95
C ALA A 271 -11.84 7.18 3.47
N CYS A 272 -12.04 5.98 4.01
CA CYS A 272 -12.07 5.76 5.46
C CYS A 272 -10.71 6.02 6.12
N LEU A 273 -9.61 5.96 5.36
CA LEU A 273 -8.27 6.33 5.86
C LEU A 273 -8.18 7.83 6.21
N LEU A 274 -9.10 8.67 5.74
CA LEU A 274 -9.19 10.08 6.15
C LEU A 274 -9.50 10.25 7.64
N LEU A 275 -10.00 9.20 8.30
CA LEU A 275 -10.28 9.20 9.74
C LEU A 275 -9.04 8.91 10.60
N SER A 276 -7.90 8.60 9.98
CA SER A 276 -6.67 8.24 10.68
C SER A 276 -6.08 9.41 11.46
N HIS A 277 -5.46 9.09 12.59
CA HIS A 277 -4.64 10.03 13.37
C HIS A 277 -3.35 10.43 12.65
N THR A 278 -2.87 9.63 11.71
CA THR A 278 -1.61 9.86 11.00
C THR A 278 -1.84 10.65 9.70
N PRO A 279 -1.21 11.82 9.51
CA PRO A 279 -1.40 12.67 8.34
C PRO A 279 -1.13 11.96 7.00
N SER A 280 -0.05 11.18 6.92
CA SER A 280 0.32 10.43 5.71
C SER A 280 -0.70 9.35 5.32
N THR A 281 -1.31 8.69 6.32
CA THR A 281 -2.40 7.74 6.08
C THR A 281 -3.64 8.43 5.53
N ARG A 282 -3.99 9.62 6.05
CA ARG A 282 -5.09 10.43 5.48
C ARG A 282 -4.80 10.84 4.05
N ALA A 283 -3.57 11.30 3.78
CA ALA A 283 -3.12 11.65 2.44
C ALA A 283 -3.19 10.47 1.47
N LEU A 284 -2.78 9.26 1.89
CA LEU A 284 -2.93 8.04 1.10
C LEU A 284 -4.40 7.75 0.78
N GLY A 285 -5.31 7.91 1.75
CA GLY A 285 -6.75 7.76 1.52
C GLY A 285 -7.30 8.71 0.45
N ALA A 286 -6.97 10.00 0.56
CA ALA A 286 -7.35 11.02 -0.41
C ALA A 286 -6.74 10.74 -1.80
N ALA A 287 -5.45 10.44 -1.85
CA ALA A 287 -4.73 10.16 -3.08
C ALA A 287 -5.28 8.91 -3.78
N ALA A 288 -5.54 7.83 -3.02
CA ALA A 288 -6.12 6.60 -3.52
C ALA A 288 -7.53 6.83 -4.09
N ALA A 289 -8.39 7.57 -3.38
CA ALA A 289 -9.72 7.93 -3.86
C ALA A 289 -9.66 8.71 -5.18
N PHE A 290 -8.79 9.71 -5.26
CA PHE A 290 -8.56 10.48 -6.48
C PHE A 290 -8.00 9.61 -7.62
N GLY A 291 -7.01 8.78 -7.33
CA GLY A 291 -6.38 7.88 -8.30
C GLY A 291 -7.37 6.89 -8.90
N VAL A 292 -8.21 6.27 -8.07
CA VAL A 292 -9.27 5.36 -8.53
C VAL A 292 -10.31 6.08 -9.40
N ALA A 293 -10.68 7.32 -9.05
CA ALA A 293 -11.58 8.13 -9.88
C ALA A 293 -11.00 8.45 -11.25
N VAL A 294 -9.70 8.79 -11.33
CA VAL A 294 -8.99 9.00 -12.61
C VAL A 294 -8.87 7.69 -13.39
N ALA A 295 -8.52 6.58 -12.74
CA ALA A 295 -8.46 5.25 -13.36
C ALA A 295 -9.81 4.85 -13.95
N LEU A 296 -10.91 5.08 -13.22
CA LEU A 296 -12.27 4.89 -13.70
C LEU A 296 -12.55 5.73 -14.94
N PHE A 297 -12.21 7.02 -14.92
CA PHE A 297 -12.42 7.91 -16.07
C PHE A 297 -11.66 7.43 -17.30
N PHE A 298 -10.38 7.08 -17.17
CA PHE A 298 -9.57 6.58 -18.28
C PHE A 298 -10.07 5.22 -18.80
N GLY A 299 -10.41 4.28 -17.90
CA GLY A 299 -10.95 2.98 -18.26
C GLY A 299 -12.34 3.05 -18.90
N ALA A 300 -13.22 3.93 -18.42
CA ALA A 300 -14.60 4.04 -18.89
C ALA A 300 -14.77 4.94 -20.12
N VAL A 301 -13.90 5.93 -20.32
CA VAL A 301 -14.06 6.97 -21.36
C VAL A 301 -12.96 6.90 -22.41
N VAL A 302 -11.69 6.92 -21.99
CA VAL A 302 -10.54 7.02 -22.90
C VAL A 302 -10.28 5.69 -23.61
N LEU A 303 -10.22 4.60 -22.84
CA LEU A 303 -9.93 3.27 -23.36
C LEU A 303 -10.91 2.82 -24.47
N PRO A 304 -12.25 2.94 -24.34
CA PRO A 304 -13.16 2.59 -25.44
C PRO A 304 -12.84 3.33 -26.75
N GLY A 305 -12.49 4.61 -26.67
CA GLY A 305 -12.15 5.42 -27.84
C GLY A 305 -10.89 4.93 -28.54
N ILE A 306 -9.86 4.57 -27.78
CA ILE A 306 -8.59 4.04 -28.29
C ILE A 306 -8.77 2.62 -28.85
N LEU A 307 -9.50 1.75 -28.15
CA LEU A 307 -9.67 0.33 -28.52
C LEU A 307 -10.42 0.16 -29.85
N VAL A 308 -11.31 1.10 -30.20
CA VAL A 308 -12.08 1.04 -31.45
C VAL A 308 -11.24 1.42 -32.68
N ILE A 309 -10.11 2.13 -32.53
CA ILE A 309 -9.23 2.58 -33.64
C ILE A 309 -8.70 1.39 -34.47
N PRO A 310 -8.02 0.38 -33.88
CA PRO A 310 -7.54 -0.80 -34.63
C PRO A 310 -8.66 -1.80 -34.97
N GLY A 311 -9.81 -1.73 -34.30
CA GLY A 311 -10.94 -2.63 -34.54
C GLY A 311 -10.63 -4.09 -34.17
N ARG A 312 -11.14 -5.06 -34.95
CA ARG A 312 -10.98 -6.51 -34.67
C ARG A 312 -9.53 -7.00 -34.73
N TRP A 313 -8.62 -6.23 -35.34
CA TRP A 313 -7.23 -6.60 -35.50
C TRP A 313 -6.47 -6.67 -34.16
N VAL A 314 -6.92 -5.91 -33.14
CA VAL A 314 -6.31 -5.92 -31.80
C VAL A 314 -6.30 -7.31 -31.14
N PHE A 315 -7.23 -8.19 -31.52
CA PHE A 315 -7.33 -9.55 -30.99
C PHE A 315 -6.55 -10.59 -31.83
N TRP A 316 -5.71 -10.16 -32.77
CA TRP A 316 -4.85 -11.09 -33.51
C TRP A 316 -3.93 -11.85 -32.54
N PRO A 317 -3.73 -13.17 -32.70
CA PRO A 317 -4.16 -14.04 -33.81
C PRO A 317 -5.55 -14.67 -33.68
N ARG A 318 -6.12 -14.76 -32.47
CA ARG A 318 -7.46 -15.35 -32.24
C ARG A 318 -8.57 -14.29 -32.28
N ARG A 319 -8.85 -13.82 -33.50
CA ARG A 319 -9.89 -12.80 -33.74
C ARG A 319 -11.28 -13.39 -33.44
N PRO A 320 -12.12 -12.72 -32.63
CA PRO A 320 -13.49 -13.17 -32.38
C PRO A 320 -14.30 -13.20 -33.69
N GLN A 321 -14.88 -14.35 -34.01
CA GLN A 321 -15.70 -14.55 -35.20
C GLN A 321 -17.19 -14.48 -34.84
N LEU A 322 -18.03 -14.14 -35.82
CA LEU A 322 -19.48 -14.06 -35.61
C LEU A 322 -20.06 -15.46 -35.38
N GLY A 323 -20.83 -15.63 -34.31
CA GLY A 323 -21.51 -16.89 -33.96
C GLY A 323 -20.66 -17.90 -33.18
N GLU A 324 -19.47 -17.53 -32.71
CA GLU A 324 -18.64 -18.39 -31.86
C GLU A 324 -19.18 -18.40 -30.42
N GLU A 325 -19.52 -19.59 -29.89
CA GLU A 325 -19.92 -19.75 -28.48
C GLU A 325 -18.68 -19.92 -27.58
N PRO A 326 -18.56 -19.13 -26.50
CA PRO A 326 -17.44 -19.25 -25.58
C PRO A 326 -17.51 -20.57 -24.79
N THR A 327 -16.39 -21.28 -24.67
CA THR A 327 -16.29 -22.55 -23.94
C THR A 327 -15.70 -22.32 -22.53
N HIS A 328 -16.45 -22.66 -21.48
CA HIS A 328 -16.10 -22.38 -20.08
C HIS A 328 -15.76 -23.64 -19.25
N ARG A 329 -15.07 -24.62 -19.86
CA ARG A 329 -14.90 -26.01 -19.34
C ARG A 329 -14.43 -26.14 -17.87
N LEU A 330 -13.56 -25.23 -17.40
CA LEU A 330 -13.05 -25.25 -16.02
C LEU A 330 -14.13 -24.82 -15.01
N PHE A 331 -14.85 -23.73 -15.32
CA PHE A 331 -15.89 -23.20 -14.44
C PHE A 331 -17.19 -24.00 -14.51
N ASP A 332 -17.46 -24.65 -15.65
CA ASP A 332 -18.54 -25.65 -15.74
C ASP A 332 -18.29 -26.83 -14.78
N SER A 333 -17.03 -27.20 -14.57
CA SER A 333 -16.65 -28.28 -13.66
C SER A 333 -16.74 -27.85 -12.19
N ALA A 334 -16.27 -26.64 -11.87
CA ALA A 334 -16.44 -26.05 -10.54
C ALA A 334 -17.92 -25.86 -10.19
N GLY A 335 -18.73 -25.35 -11.12
CA GLY A 335 -20.18 -25.21 -10.97
C GLY A 335 -20.89 -26.54 -10.74
N ARG A 336 -20.51 -27.61 -11.46
CA ARG A 336 -21.03 -28.97 -11.22
C ARG A 336 -20.69 -29.49 -9.82
N LEU A 337 -19.47 -29.26 -9.34
CA LEU A 337 -19.06 -29.66 -7.99
C LEU A 337 -19.88 -28.94 -6.92
N VAL A 338 -20.00 -27.61 -7.03
CA VAL A 338 -20.80 -26.79 -6.11
C VAL A 338 -22.27 -27.20 -6.13
N ALA A 339 -22.84 -27.47 -7.31
CA ALA A 339 -24.22 -27.92 -7.45
C ALA A 339 -24.47 -29.29 -6.82
N ALA A 340 -23.52 -30.23 -6.96
CA ALA A 340 -23.69 -31.59 -6.47
C ALA A 340 -23.55 -31.69 -4.94
N ARG A 341 -22.64 -30.90 -4.32
CA ARG A 341 -22.35 -30.99 -2.88
C ARG A 341 -22.11 -29.60 -2.24
N PRO A 342 -23.13 -28.72 -2.20
CA PRO A 342 -22.94 -27.33 -1.77
C PRO A 342 -22.47 -27.21 -0.31
N VAL A 343 -23.04 -27.99 0.61
CA VAL A 343 -22.67 -27.93 2.04
C VAL A 343 -21.25 -28.42 2.28
N ALA A 344 -20.82 -29.48 1.59
CA ALA A 344 -19.46 -30.02 1.76
C ALA A 344 -18.40 -29.07 1.21
N VAL A 345 -18.65 -28.45 0.05
CA VAL A 345 -17.76 -27.43 -0.52
C VAL A 345 -17.68 -26.24 0.43
N LEU A 346 -18.83 -25.75 0.92
CA LEU A 346 -18.87 -24.65 1.88
C LEU A 346 -18.07 -24.96 3.15
N ALA A 347 -18.29 -26.13 3.76
CA ALA A 347 -17.59 -26.54 4.97
C ALA A 347 -16.07 -26.67 4.75
N ALA A 348 -15.65 -27.25 3.62
CA ALA A 348 -14.23 -27.38 3.28
C ALA A 348 -13.57 -26.02 3.05
N SER A 349 -14.22 -25.12 2.32
CA SER A 349 -13.70 -23.77 2.07
C SER A 349 -13.62 -22.93 3.35
N LEU A 350 -14.65 -22.98 4.20
CA LEU A 350 -14.62 -22.30 5.49
C LEU A 350 -13.59 -22.91 6.45
N GLY A 351 -13.42 -24.23 6.44
CA GLY A 351 -12.39 -24.92 7.23
C GLY A 351 -10.97 -24.51 6.80
N LEU A 352 -10.72 -24.41 5.50
CA LEU A 352 -9.44 -23.92 4.97
C LEU A 352 -9.19 -22.46 5.38
N LEU A 353 -10.16 -21.56 5.16
CA LEU A 353 -10.01 -20.16 5.57
C LEU A 353 -9.84 -20.01 7.08
N GLY A 354 -10.54 -20.80 7.88
CA GLY A 354 -10.40 -20.85 9.34
C GLY A 354 -9.00 -21.32 9.77
N ALA A 355 -8.45 -22.34 9.11
CA ALA A 355 -7.09 -22.82 9.38
C ALA A 355 -6.04 -21.75 9.03
N LEU A 356 -6.19 -21.05 7.90
CA LEU A 356 -5.31 -19.94 7.52
C LEU A 356 -5.43 -18.75 8.49
N SER A 357 -6.62 -18.52 9.05
CA SER A 357 -6.87 -17.48 10.04
C SER A 357 -6.15 -17.74 11.38
N LEU A 358 -5.76 -18.98 11.70
CA LEU A 358 -5.01 -19.28 12.93
C LEU A 358 -3.64 -18.59 12.95
N GLY A 359 -3.05 -18.32 11.78
CA GLY A 359 -1.81 -17.55 11.69
C GLY A 359 -1.95 -16.13 12.24
N ALA A 360 -3.16 -15.57 12.24
CA ALA A 360 -3.41 -14.21 12.72
C ALA A 360 -3.22 -14.08 14.23
N LEU A 361 -3.32 -15.18 14.99
CA LEU A 361 -3.08 -15.21 16.44
C LEU A 361 -1.61 -14.99 16.80
N GLY A 362 -0.69 -15.20 15.86
CA GLY A 362 0.75 -15.01 16.06
C GLY A 362 1.27 -13.65 15.63
N ILE A 363 0.41 -12.76 15.11
CA ILE A 363 0.84 -11.45 14.58
C ILE A 363 1.40 -10.60 15.71
N GLN A 364 2.62 -10.11 15.51
CA GLN A 364 3.25 -9.09 16.33
C GLN A 364 3.47 -7.86 15.47
N THR A 365 3.15 -6.68 15.99
CA THR A 365 3.33 -5.39 15.30
C THR A 365 4.41 -4.54 15.95
N GLY A 366 4.87 -3.52 15.24
CA GLY A 366 5.91 -2.59 15.69
C GLY A 366 7.29 -3.07 15.26
N LEU A 367 7.74 -2.62 14.09
CA LEU A 367 9.09 -2.86 13.60
C LEU A 367 10.10 -2.03 14.41
N THR A 368 11.26 -2.61 14.66
CA THR A 368 12.43 -1.85 15.11
C THR A 368 13.04 -1.08 13.93
N GLN A 369 14.01 -0.20 14.17
CA GLN A 369 14.63 0.59 13.09
C GLN A 369 15.34 -0.29 12.05
N SER A 370 16.06 -1.33 12.50
CA SER A 370 16.77 -2.28 11.63
C SER A 370 15.85 -3.17 10.81
N ASP A 371 14.66 -3.49 11.34
CA ASP A 371 13.68 -4.34 10.66
C ASP A 371 12.83 -3.61 9.60
N GLN A 372 12.98 -2.29 9.42
CA GLN A 372 12.22 -1.54 8.41
C GLN A 372 12.70 -1.77 6.98
N PHE A 373 13.98 -2.10 6.83
CA PHE A 373 14.64 -2.31 5.54
C PHE A 373 14.77 -3.80 5.23
N ILE A 374 14.62 -4.18 3.95
CA ILE A 374 14.83 -5.58 3.54
C ILE A 374 16.31 -5.95 3.66
N ASP A 375 17.19 -5.03 3.26
CA ASP A 375 18.63 -5.09 3.46
C ASP A 375 19.01 -3.93 4.38
N THR A 376 19.61 -4.22 5.55
CA THR A 376 19.92 -3.22 6.57
C THR A 376 20.99 -2.24 6.06
N PRO A 377 20.69 -0.92 5.98
CA PRO A 377 21.66 0.08 5.58
C PRO A 377 22.80 0.23 6.61
N GLU A 378 23.95 0.71 6.14
CA GLU A 378 25.13 0.97 6.99
C GLU A 378 24.78 1.86 8.18
N SER A 379 23.97 2.90 7.98
CA SER A 379 23.59 3.83 9.05
C SER A 379 22.85 3.15 10.19
N ILE A 380 22.08 2.11 9.91
CA ILE A 380 21.30 1.39 10.91
C ILE A 380 22.17 0.35 11.63
N SER A 381 22.96 -0.45 10.90
CA SER A 381 23.91 -1.38 11.54
C SER A 381 24.93 -0.63 12.40
N ALA A 382 25.39 0.53 11.95
CA ALA A 382 26.29 1.39 12.70
C ALA A 382 25.64 1.99 13.96
N ALA A 383 24.32 2.18 13.99
CA ALA A 383 23.60 2.60 15.20
C ALA A 383 23.61 1.48 16.25
N ASP A 384 23.38 0.23 15.83
CA ASP A 384 23.44 -0.95 16.70
C ASP A 384 24.86 -1.18 17.25
N ASP A 385 25.87 -1.07 16.39
CA ASP A 385 27.27 -1.18 16.79
C ASP A 385 27.67 -0.05 17.77
N LEU A 386 27.19 1.17 17.55
CA LEU A 386 27.42 2.29 18.46
C LEU A 386 26.79 2.02 19.83
N ALA A 387 25.54 1.52 19.86
CA ALA A 387 24.86 1.18 21.10
C ALA A 387 25.60 0.08 21.89
N GLN A 388 26.21 -0.89 21.20
CA GLN A 388 27.04 -1.92 21.84
C GLN A 388 28.37 -1.37 22.36
N ALA A 389 29.07 -0.53 21.58
CA ALA A 389 30.38 0.02 21.93
C ALA A 389 30.30 1.15 22.98
N PHE A 390 29.17 1.86 23.05
CA PHE A 390 28.91 2.94 23.99
C PHE A 390 27.54 2.76 24.69
N PRO A 391 27.39 1.82 25.64
CA PRO A 391 26.10 1.54 26.28
C PRO A 391 25.46 2.73 27.01
N GLN A 392 26.28 3.70 27.44
CA GLN A 392 25.82 4.93 28.09
C GLN A 392 25.46 6.05 27.09
N LYS A 393 25.76 5.88 25.80
CA LYS A 393 25.46 6.86 24.75
C LYS A 393 24.57 6.19 23.71
N SER A 394 23.29 6.54 23.71
CA SER A 394 22.40 6.13 22.62
C SER A 394 22.80 6.86 21.34
N ALA A 395 22.81 6.16 20.20
CA ALA A 395 22.88 6.79 18.88
C ALA A 395 21.67 7.72 18.62
N THR A 396 20.56 7.43 19.28
CA THR A 396 19.29 8.17 19.23
C THR A 396 18.76 8.37 20.65
N PRO A 397 19.29 9.34 21.42
CA PRO A 397 18.78 9.61 22.76
C PRO A 397 17.31 10.08 22.69
N ALA A 398 16.53 9.79 23.73
CA ALA A 398 15.20 10.34 23.85
C ALA A 398 15.30 11.85 24.05
N ILE A 399 14.44 12.59 23.36
CA ILE A 399 14.45 14.05 23.41
C ILE A 399 13.28 14.50 24.28
N VAL A 400 13.57 15.22 25.34
CA VAL A 400 12.56 15.77 26.24
C VAL A 400 12.53 17.28 26.09
N VAL A 401 11.37 17.81 25.75
CA VAL A 401 11.12 19.26 25.70
C VAL A 401 10.29 19.65 26.92
N SER A 402 10.79 20.61 27.71
CA SER A 402 10.15 21.08 28.94
C SER A 402 10.30 22.60 29.08
N ASP A 403 9.21 23.27 29.47
CA ASP A 403 9.25 24.68 29.88
C ASP A 403 10.01 24.88 31.21
N ASP A 404 10.09 23.83 32.03
CA ASP A 404 10.86 23.78 33.28
C ASP A 404 11.88 22.63 33.20
N PRO A 405 13.04 22.84 32.55
CA PRO A 405 14.04 21.80 32.37
C PRO A 405 14.63 21.36 33.71
N ALA A 406 14.75 22.25 34.71
CA ALA A 406 15.30 21.89 36.01
C ALA A 406 14.43 20.88 36.76
N ARG A 407 13.11 21.06 36.71
CA ARG A 407 12.16 20.10 37.31
C ARG A 407 12.13 18.78 36.54
N ALA A 408 12.21 18.82 35.22
CA ALA A 408 12.28 17.62 34.39
C ALA A 408 13.56 16.81 34.65
N THR A 409 14.72 17.46 34.70
CA THR A 409 16.01 16.83 35.04
C THR A 409 15.95 16.15 36.40
N ALA A 410 15.46 16.84 37.44
CA ALA A 410 15.36 16.26 38.77
C ALA A 410 14.46 15.02 38.84
N ALA A 411 13.37 15.00 38.06
CA ALA A 411 12.46 13.85 38.00
C ALA A 411 13.09 12.65 37.26
N LEU A 412 13.80 12.91 36.16
CA LEU A 412 14.49 11.90 35.37
C LEU A 412 15.69 11.29 36.12
N GLU A 413 16.49 12.12 36.80
CA GLU A 413 17.61 11.66 37.64
C GLU A 413 17.12 10.81 38.83
N GLN A 414 15.97 11.15 39.42
CA GLN A 414 15.33 10.33 40.46
C GLN A 414 14.91 8.95 39.95
N ALA A 415 14.56 8.85 38.67
CA ALA A 415 14.26 7.57 38.00
C ALA A 415 15.53 6.80 37.61
N GLY A 416 16.73 7.33 37.86
CA GLY A 416 18.00 6.70 37.50
C GLY A 416 18.36 6.83 36.03
N LEU A 417 17.75 7.78 35.31
CA LEU A 417 18.01 8.04 33.91
C LEU A 417 19.15 9.07 33.76
N ASP A 418 19.97 8.91 32.72
CA ASP A 418 21.03 9.87 32.42
C ASP A 418 20.46 11.02 31.61
N VAL A 419 20.75 12.25 32.03
CA VAL A 419 20.17 13.47 31.45
C VAL A 419 21.28 14.43 31.08
N MET A 420 21.36 14.76 29.80
CA MET A 420 22.23 15.79 29.27
C MET A 420 21.40 16.99 28.83
N SER A 421 21.66 18.16 29.40
CA SER A 421 21.05 19.40 28.91
C SER A 421 21.77 19.88 27.66
N THR A 422 21.04 20.07 26.58
CA THR A 422 21.54 20.64 25.32
C THR A 422 21.43 22.17 25.26
N GLY A 423 20.94 22.79 26.34
CA GLY A 423 20.65 24.21 26.43
C GLY A 423 19.21 24.56 26.02
N GLY A 424 18.63 25.59 26.64
CA GLY A 424 17.24 25.98 26.40
C GLY A 424 16.24 25.06 27.09
N THR A 425 15.17 24.68 26.39
CA THR A 425 14.06 23.84 26.87
C THR A 425 14.24 22.35 26.52
N GLU A 426 15.34 21.96 25.88
CA GLU A 426 15.59 20.59 25.43
C GLU A 426 16.57 19.84 26.36
N LEU A 427 16.25 18.57 26.60
CA LEU A 427 17.05 17.61 27.35
C LEU A 427 17.21 16.34 26.51
N GLN A 428 18.40 15.77 26.48
CA GLN A 428 18.65 14.44 25.96
C GLN A 428 18.68 13.45 27.11
N VAL A 429 17.92 12.36 26.98
CA VAL A 429 17.76 11.35 28.02
C VAL A 429 18.19 9.99 27.48
N SER A 430 19.00 9.28 28.26
CA SER A 430 19.46 7.92 27.96
C SER A 430 19.18 6.97 29.13
N GLY A 431 19.09 5.67 28.85
CA GLY A 431 19.03 4.63 29.89
C GLY A 431 17.64 4.14 30.29
N GLY A 432 16.58 4.46 29.54
CA GLY A 432 15.22 3.96 29.76
C GLY A 432 14.39 3.89 28.47
N ASP A 433 13.31 3.12 28.49
CA ASP A 433 12.33 3.09 27.40
C ASP A 433 11.37 4.29 27.47
N THR A 434 10.69 4.58 26.36
CA THR A 434 9.77 5.72 26.23
C THR A 434 8.73 5.75 27.35
N GLU A 435 8.21 4.59 27.75
CA GLU A 435 7.20 4.48 28.80
C GLU A 435 7.77 4.87 30.18
N THR A 436 8.96 4.38 30.54
CA THR A 436 9.62 4.77 31.80
C THR A 436 9.95 6.25 31.84
N ILE A 437 10.43 6.82 30.73
CA ILE A 437 10.75 8.26 30.63
C ILE A 437 9.48 9.09 30.80
N ARG A 438 8.37 8.72 30.16
CA ARG A 438 7.08 9.41 30.31
C ARG A 438 6.51 9.28 31.73
N ALA A 439 6.59 8.10 32.33
CA ALA A 439 6.16 7.87 33.70
C ALA A 439 6.94 8.73 34.71
N ALA A 440 8.26 8.87 34.53
CA ALA A 440 9.10 9.73 35.35
C ALA A 440 8.74 11.23 35.21
N LEU A 441 8.23 11.64 34.05
CA LEU A 441 7.87 13.02 33.74
C LEU A 441 6.40 13.37 34.03
N GLU A 442 5.61 12.44 34.57
CA GLU A 442 4.21 12.71 34.91
C GLU A 442 4.06 13.94 35.83
N GLY A 443 3.20 14.88 35.43
CA GLY A 443 2.93 16.10 36.20
C GLY A 443 3.99 17.20 36.10
N THR A 444 5.05 17.01 35.30
CA THR A 444 6.03 18.06 34.98
C THR A 444 5.59 18.93 33.79
N GLY A 445 4.73 18.40 32.91
CA GLY A 445 4.34 19.04 31.65
C GLY A 445 5.34 18.84 30.51
N ALA A 446 6.46 18.16 30.78
CA ALA A 446 7.47 17.83 29.77
C ALA A 446 6.92 16.81 28.75
N LYS A 447 7.41 16.91 27.52
CA LYS A 447 7.02 16.07 26.38
C LYS A 447 8.20 15.26 25.89
N VAL A 448 7.96 13.99 25.59
CA VAL A 448 8.99 13.02 25.17
C VAL A 448 8.83 12.73 23.68
N GLY A 449 9.91 12.95 22.94
CA GLY A 449 10.07 12.63 21.52
C GLY A 449 11.42 11.96 21.25
N GLY A 450 11.83 11.99 19.99
CA GLY A 450 12.92 11.16 19.49
C GLY A 450 12.40 9.84 18.92
N LEU A 451 13.25 9.15 18.18
CA LEU A 451 12.85 8.09 17.25
C LEU A 451 12.12 6.92 17.94
N ASP A 452 12.56 6.50 19.13
CA ASP A 452 11.89 5.42 19.88
C ASP A 452 10.52 5.85 20.41
N ALA A 453 10.36 7.13 20.76
CA ALA A 453 9.07 7.68 21.17
C ALA A 453 8.12 7.83 19.98
N GLU A 454 8.65 8.18 18.80
CA GLU A 454 7.90 8.24 17.55
C GLU A 454 7.39 6.86 17.12
N LEU A 455 8.22 5.82 17.19
CA LEU A 455 7.81 4.44 16.89
C LEU A 455 6.75 3.93 17.88
N PHE A 456 6.93 4.22 19.17
CA PHE A 456 5.97 3.86 20.21
C PHE A 456 4.62 4.56 20.02
N ASP A 457 4.61 5.87 19.75
CA ASP A 457 3.39 6.63 19.48
C ASP A 457 2.71 6.18 18.19
N THR A 458 3.49 5.84 17.16
CA THR A 458 2.96 5.34 15.89
C THR A 458 2.23 4.01 16.06
N GLU A 459 2.74 3.08 16.87
CA GLU A 459 2.02 1.83 17.16
C GLU A 459 0.73 2.10 17.94
N GLN A 460 0.76 2.96 18.97
CA GLN A 460 -0.45 3.33 19.72
C GLN A 460 -1.51 3.99 18.84
N ALA A 461 -1.10 4.92 17.96
CA ALA A 461 -2.00 5.56 17.02
C ALA A 461 -2.57 4.54 16.02
N ALA A 462 -1.76 3.60 15.53
CA ALA A 462 -2.21 2.53 14.64
C ALA A 462 -3.23 1.62 15.32
N GLU A 463 -3.09 1.30 16.60
CA GLU A 463 -4.11 0.57 17.37
C GLU A 463 -5.45 1.33 17.44
N GLN A 464 -5.41 2.63 17.73
CA GLN A 464 -6.59 3.49 17.76
C GLN A 464 -7.26 3.56 16.37
N ASP A 465 -6.47 3.72 15.33
CA ASP A 465 -6.93 3.73 13.94
C ASP A 465 -7.60 2.41 13.54
N ARG A 466 -7.00 1.26 13.87
CA ARG A 466 -7.60 -0.06 13.58
C ARG A 466 -8.93 -0.23 14.31
N ALA A 467 -9.02 0.18 15.57
CA ALA A 467 -10.25 0.10 16.37
C ALA A 467 -11.39 0.96 15.80
N LEU A 468 -11.08 2.11 15.18
CA LEU A 468 -12.05 3.00 14.57
C LEU A 468 -12.38 2.64 13.11
N ILE A 469 -11.35 2.45 12.27
CA ILE A 469 -11.48 2.35 10.82
C ILE A 469 -12.09 1.00 10.42
N PHE A 470 -11.71 -0.12 11.06
CA PHE A 470 -12.25 -1.44 10.72
C PHE A 470 -13.79 -1.52 10.78
N PRO A 471 -14.46 -1.14 11.88
CA PRO A 471 -15.91 -1.17 11.94
C PRO A 471 -16.56 -0.15 10.99
N VAL A 472 -15.97 1.03 10.81
CA VAL A 472 -16.50 2.07 9.91
C VAL A 472 -16.50 1.59 8.45
N VAL A 473 -15.38 1.04 7.98
CA VAL A 473 -15.24 0.50 6.62
C VAL A 473 -16.29 -0.59 6.38
N LEU A 474 -16.42 -1.56 7.30
CA LEU A 474 -17.39 -2.65 7.17
C LEU A 474 -18.84 -2.13 7.13
N LEU A 475 -19.17 -1.14 7.95
CA LEU A 475 -20.51 -0.55 8.00
C LEU A 475 -20.84 0.22 6.72
N LEU A 476 -19.92 1.05 6.23
CA LEU A 476 -20.12 1.82 5.01
C LEU A 476 -20.27 0.92 3.79
N ILE A 477 -19.45 -0.12 3.69
CA ILE A 477 -19.56 -1.12 2.63
C ILE A 477 -20.83 -1.94 2.73
N PHE A 478 -21.19 -2.38 3.93
CA PHE A 478 -22.45 -3.09 4.13
C PHE A 478 -23.62 -2.22 3.67
N GLY A 479 -23.64 -0.94 4.04
CA GLY A 479 -24.62 0.03 3.57
C GLY A 479 -24.62 0.19 2.04
N ALA A 480 -23.45 0.33 1.42
CA ALA A 480 -23.31 0.43 -0.04
C ALA A 480 -23.86 -0.83 -0.75
N LEU A 481 -23.55 -2.02 -0.23
CA LEU A 481 -24.05 -3.29 -0.74
C LEU A 481 -25.56 -3.44 -0.54
N VAL A 482 -26.12 -2.98 0.57
CA VAL A 482 -27.58 -2.97 0.81
C VAL A 482 -28.27 -2.09 -0.23
N VAL A 483 -27.74 -0.91 -0.53
CA VAL A 483 -28.29 -0.01 -1.56
C VAL A 483 -28.21 -0.65 -2.95
N LEU A 484 -27.06 -1.25 -3.28
CA LEU A 484 -26.81 -1.84 -4.60
C LEU A 484 -27.63 -3.11 -4.84
N LEU A 485 -27.65 -4.02 -3.86
CA LEU A 485 -28.31 -5.31 -3.97
C LEU A 485 -29.78 -5.25 -3.56
N ARG A 486 -30.24 -4.19 -2.91
CA ARG A 486 -31.62 -4.08 -2.35
C ARG A 486 -32.01 -5.32 -1.52
N SER A 487 -31.02 -5.92 -0.86
CA SER A 487 -31.10 -7.15 -0.05
C SER A 487 -30.36 -6.90 1.26
N LEU A 488 -30.75 -7.56 2.35
CA LEU A 488 -30.04 -7.52 3.64
C LEU A 488 -29.19 -8.77 3.85
N VAL A 489 -29.65 -9.92 3.38
CA VAL A 489 -28.98 -11.21 3.59
C VAL A 489 -27.71 -11.31 2.75
N ALA A 490 -27.79 -10.91 1.47
CA ALA A 490 -26.65 -10.97 0.56
C ALA A 490 -25.47 -10.09 1.02
N PRO A 491 -25.65 -8.78 1.34
CA PRO A 491 -24.59 -7.96 1.89
C PRO A 491 -23.99 -8.52 3.18
N LEU A 492 -24.81 -9.04 4.10
CA LEU A 492 -24.31 -9.59 5.36
C LEU A 492 -23.34 -10.76 5.12
N ILE A 493 -23.73 -11.68 4.24
CA ILE A 493 -22.90 -12.83 3.87
C ILE A 493 -21.61 -12.37 3.17
N MET A 494 -21.73 -11.42 2.26
CA MET A 494 -20.59 -10.89 1.51
C MET A 494 -19.60 -10.21 2.45
N THR A 495 -20.06 -9.30 3.32
CA THR A 495 -19.22 -8.64 4.31
C THR A 495 -18.59 -9.64 5.28
N ALA A 496 -19.32 -10.65 5.74
CA ALA A 496 -18.76 -11.71 6.59
C ALA A 496 -17.69 -12.54 5.87
N SER A 497 -17.90 -12.88 4.59
CA SER A 497 -16.92 -13.62 3.80
C SER A 497 -15.65 -12.79 3.52
N VAL A 498 -15.81 -11.49 3.28
CA VAL A 498 -14.68 -10.56 3.10
C VAL A 498 -13.89 -10.45 4.39
N LEU A 499 -14.56 -10.29 5.54
CA LEU A 499 -13.90 -10.25 6.85
C LEU A 499 -13.11 -11.54 7.12
N LEU A 500 -13.72 -12.71 6.90
CA LEU A 500 -13.04 -13.99 7.08
C LEU A 500 -11.82 -14.13 6.16
N THR A 501 -11.93 -13.70 4.91
CA THR A 501 -10.83 -13.73 3.94
C THR A 501 -9.71 -12.79 4.35
N ASN A 502 -10.05 -11.63 4.92
CA ASN A 502 -9.09 -10.66 5.41
C ASN A 502 -8.27 -11.20 6.57
N VAL A 503 -8.94 -11.81 7.57
CA VAL A 503 -8.25 -12.46 8.69
C VAL A 503 -7.39 -13.64 8.20
N ALA A 504 -7.90 -14.43 7.24
CA ALA A 504 -7.12 -15.49 6.62
C ALA A 504 -5.89 -14.96 5.87
N ALA A 505 -6.03 -13.83 5.16
CA ALA A 505 -4.95 -13.18 4.43
C ALA A 505 -3.88 -12.62 5.38
N LEU A 506 -4.28 -11.99 6.49
CA LEU A 506 -3.36 -11.54 7.53
C LEU A 506 -2.63 -12.74 8.17
N GLY A 507 -3.34 -13.84 8.44
CA GLY A 507 -2.74 -15.02 9.05
C GLY A 507 -1.75 -15.76 8.15
N ILE A 508 -2.10 -16.01 6.88
CA ILE A 508 -1.15 -16.60 5.93
C ILE A 508 -0.04 -15.61 5.55
N GLY A 509 -0.36 -14.32 5.45
CA GLY A 509 0.60 -13.25 5.19
C GLY A 509 1.66 -13.19 6.28
N TRP A 510 1.25 -13.23 7.55
CA TRP A 510 2.15 -13.32 8.69
C TRP A 510 3.06 -14.54 8.62
N TRP A 511 2.47 -15.71 8.37
CA TRP A 511 3.24 -16.95 8.27
C TRP A 511 4.30 -16.88 7.16
N VAL A 512 3.93 -16.36 5.99
CA VAL A 512 4.83 -16.18 4.85
C VAL A 512 5.92 -15.15 5.17
N SER A 513 5.56 -13.97 5.69
CA SER A 513 6.51 -12.93 6.06
C SER A 513 7.54 -13.43 7.08
N HIS A 514 7.08 -14.15 8.11
CA HIS A 514 7.96 -14.66 9.15
C HIS A 514 8.84 -15.83 8.70
N HIS A 515 8.27 -16.85 8.05
CA HIS A 515 9.00 -18.09 7.75
C HIS A 515 9.69 -18.10 6.39
N VAL A 516 9.18 -17.35 5.40
CA VAL A 516 9.72 -17.33 4.04
C VAL A 516 10.67 -16.15 3.84
N PHE A 517 10.29 -14.98 4.34
CA PHE A 517 11.08 -13.75 4.18
C PHE A 517 11.92 -13.38 5.42
N GLY A 518 11.71 -14.06 6.56
CA GLY A 518 12.49 -13.83 7.77
C GLY A 518 12.13 -12.55 8.53
N PHE A 519 10.99 -11.93 8.23
CA PHE A 519 10.56 -10.71 8.93
C PHE A 519 10.09 -11.05 10.35
N GLU A 520 10.69 -10.41 11.36
CA GLU A 520 10.36 -10.71 12.76
C GLU A 520 8.97 -10.24 13.16
N ARG A 521 8.54 -9.07 12.67
CA ARG A 521 7.30 -8.39 13.04
C ARG A 521 6.61 -7.77 11.83
N PHE A 522 5.34 -7.44 11.98
CA PHE A 522 4.61 -6.60 11.04
C PHE A 522 4.81 -5.12 11.36
N ASP A 523 4.88 -4.31 10.30
CA ASP A 523 4.76 -2.87 10.43
C ASP A 523 3.39 -2.48 11.00
N SER A 524 3.36 -1.38 11.76
CA SER A 524 2.15 -0.85 12.37
C SER A 524 1.06 -0.53 11.33
N ALA A 525 1.43 -0.06 10.14
CA ALA A 525 0.47 0.27 9.09
C ALA A 525 -0.02 -0.95 8.30
N THR A 526 0.75 -2.06 8.26
CA THR A 526 0.45 -3.24 7.42
C THR A 526 -0.97 -3.79 7.66
N PRO A 527 -1.42 -4.07 8.89
CA PRO A 527 -2.78 -4.59 9.10
C PRO A 527 -3.87 -3.63 8.65
N LEU A 528 -3.68 -2.32 8.84
CA LEU A 528 -4.65 -1.30 8.47
C LEU A 528 -4.79 -1.21 6.95
N TYR A 529 -3.67 -1.08 6.24
CA TYR A 529 -3.67 -0.98 4.78
C TYR A 529 -4.14 -2.27 4.13
N ALA A 530 -3.62 -3.42 4.57
CA ALA A 530 -4.09 -4.71 4.06
C ALA A 530 -5.60 -4.85 4.26
N PHE A 531 -6.12 -4.47 5.42
CA PHE A 531 -7.55 -4.57 5.69
C PHE A 531 -8.37 -3.71 4.72
N VAL A 532 -8.05 -2.41 4.64
CA VAL A 532 -8.77 -1.44 3.83
C VAL A 532 -8.70 -1.81 2.35
N PHE A 533 -7.52 -2.15 1.82
CA PHE A 533 -7.36 -2.50 0.41
C PHE A 533 -8.03 -3.83 0.05
N LEU A 534 -7.90 -4.88 0.88
CA LEU A 534 -8.55 -6.17 0.62
C LEU A 534 -10.06 -6.04 0.64
N VAL A 535 -10.59 -5.28 1.59
CA VAL A 535 -12.02 -5.05 1.68
C VAL A 535 -12.49 -4.21 0.49
N ALA A 536 -11.83 -3.08 0.21
CA ALA A 536 -12.16 -2.19 -0.90
C ALA A 536 -12.14 -2.92 -2.26
N LEU A 537 -11.09 -3.69 -2.54
CA LEU A 537 -10.88 -4.36 -3.83
C LEU A 537 -11.60 -5.71 -3.94
N GLY A 538 -11.79 -6.44 -2.84
CA GLY A 538 -12.40 -7.78 -2.83
C GLY A 538 -13.90 -7.76 -3.14
N ILE A 539 -14.59 -6.68 -2.77
CA ILE A 539 -16.03 -6.55 -2.99
C ILE A 539 -16.36 -6.42 -4.49
N ASP A 540 -15.49 -5.76 -5.24
CA ASP A 540 -15.73 -5.33 -6.60
C ASP A 540 -16.19 -6.45 -7.52
N TYR A 541 -15.57 -7.64 -7.41
CA TYR A 541 -15.96 -8.75 -8.26
C TYR A 541 -16.98 -9.71 -7.66
N THR A 542 -17.23 -9.63 -6.35
CA THR A 542 -18.39 -10.31 -5.78
C THR A 542 -19.66 -9.59 -6.20
N ILE A 543 -19.62 -8.25 -6.32
CA ILE A 543 -20.66 -7.47 -6.99
C ILE A 543 -20.87 -7.96 -8.43
N PHE A 544 -19.81 -8.16 -9.22
CA PHE A 544 -19.95 -8.61 -10.61
C PHE A 544 -20.63 -9.99 -10.73
N LEU A 545 -20.23 -10.94 -9.89
CA LEU A 545 -20.83 -12.28 -9.86
C LEU A 545 -22.29 -12.21 -9.42
N VAL A 546 -22.60 -11.47 -8.35
CA VAL A 546 -23.95 -11.42 -7.76
C VAL A 546 -24.91 -10.63 -8.64
N THR A 547 -24.47 -9.52 -9.25
CA THR A 547 -25.30 -8.76 -10.20
C THR A 547 -25.64 -9.63 -11.41
N ARG A 548 -24.67 -10.37 -11.96
CA ARG A 548 -24.93 -11.31 -13.05
C ARG A 548 -25.83 -12.47 -12.62
N ALA A 549 -25.59 -13.03 -11.43
CA ALA A 549 -26.44 -14.08 -10.88
C ALA A 549 -27.89 -13.62 -10.68
N ARG A 550 -28.10 -12.34 -10.33
CA ARG A 550 -29.43 -11.74 -10.21
C ARG A 550 -30.11 -11.60 -11.57
N GLU A 551 -29.38 -11.16 -12.59
CA GLU A 551 -29.88 -11.09 -13.98
C GLU A 551 -30.29 -12.47 -14.48
N ASP A 552 -29.43 -13.47 -14.32
CA ASP A 552 -29.72 -14.83 -14.78
C ASP A 552 -30.80 -15.51 -13.90
N ALA A 553 -30.97 -15.10 -12.64
CA ALA A 553 -31.98 -15.64 -11.74
C ALA A 553 -33.42 -15.30 -12.16
N SER A 554 -33.68 -14.19 -12.85
CA SER A 554 -35.04 -13.88 -13.32
C SER A 554 -35.53 -14.82 -14.41
N GLU A 555 -34.61 -15.45 -15.17
CA GLU A 555 -34.96 -16.39 -16.23
C GLU A 555 -34.80 -17.86 -15.80
N LEU A 556 -33.74 -18.18 -15.06
CA LEU A 556 -33.34 -19.56 -14.76
C LEU A 556 -33.65 -20.00 -13.31
N GLY A 557 -34.07 -19.05 -12.45
CA GLY A 557 -34.17 -19.22 -11.00
C GLY A 557 -32.82 -19.11 -10.29
N THR A 558 -32.82 -18.72 -9.01
CA THR A 558 -31.61 -18.33 -8.26
C THR A 558 -30.48 -19.37 -8.28
N ARG A 559 -30.82 -20.65 -8.10
CA ARG A 559 -29.82 -21.74 -8.06
C ARG A 559 -29.15 -21.99 -9.40
N ARG A 560 -29.86 -21.91 -10.52
CA ARG A 560 -29.24 -22.09 -11.84
C ARG A 560 -28.57 -20.79 -12.29
N GLY A 561 -29.17 -19.64 -11.98
CA GLY A 561 -28.64 -18.32 -12.28
C GLY A 561 -27.23 -18.12 -11.73
N VAL A 562 -26.95 -18.50 -10.48
CA VAL A 562 -25.59 -18.36 -9.91
C VAL A 562 -24.55 -19.26 -10.58
N LEU A 563 -24.94 -20.45 -11.06
CA LEU A 563 -24.02 -21.36 -11.75
C LEU A 563 -23.73 -20.88 -13.18
N THR A 564 -24.74 -20.37 -13.87
CA THR A 564 -24.58 -19.72 -15.19
C THR A 564 -23.71 -18.46 -15.07
N ALA A 565 -23.92 -17.66 -14.03
CA ALA A 565 -23.07 -16.52 -13.75
C ALA A 565 -21.62 -16.94 -13.48
N LEU A 566 -21.42 -18.00 -12.67
CA LEU A 566 -20.07 -18.53 -12.39
C LEU A 566 -19.36 -19.04 -13.66
N SER A 567 -20.05 -19.76 -14.54
CA SER A 567 -19.45 -20.28 -15.77
C SER A 567 -19.07 -19.17 -16.74
N THR A 568 -19.96 -18.22 -16.95
CA THR A 568 -19.76 -17.12 -17.91
C THR A 568 -18.75 -16.09 -17.44
N THR A 569 -18.71 -15.79 -16.14
CA THR A 569 -17.89 -14.68 -15.60
C THR A 569 -16.60 -15.15 -14.92
N GLY A 570 -16.52 -16.42 -14.49
CA GLY A 570 -15.43 -16.94 -13.68
C GLY A 570 -14.05 -16.76 -14.31
N GLY A 571 -13.90 -17.04 -15.62
CA GLY A 571 -12.60 -16.93 -16.29
C GLY A 571 -12.05 -15.50 -16.33
N VAL A 572 -12.92 -14.53 -16.57
CA VAL A 572 -12.57 -13.10 -16.63
C VAL A 572 -12.24 -12.61 -15.23
N ILE A 573 -13.06 -12.96 -14.25
CA ILE A 573 -12.86 -12.55 -12.85
C ILE A 573 -11.58 -13.16 -12.27
N THR A 574 -11.30 -14.45 -12.52
CA THR A 574 -10.07 -15.09 -12.02
C THR A 574 -8.83 -14.50 -12.64
N SER A 575 -8.84 -14.25 -13.95
CA SER A 575 -7.73 -13.56 -14.62
C SER A 575 -7.50 -12.17 -14.03
N ALA A 576 -8.56 -11.41 -13.81
CA ALA A 576 -8.47 -10.07 -13.25
C ALA A 576 -8.01 -10.06 -11.78
N GLY A 577 -8.40 -11.05 -10.97
CA GLY A 577 -7.93 -11.20 -9.60
C GLY A 577 -6.46 -11.62 -9.53
N ILE A 578 -6.01 -12.54 -10.39
CA ILE A 578 -4.58 -12.91 -10.49
C ILE A 578 -3.74 -11.70 -10.90
N LEU A 579 -4.26 -10.88 -11.83
CA LEU A 579 -3.60 -9.65 -12.26
C LEU A 579 -3.46 -8.66 -11.11
N LEU A 580 -4.55 -8.41 -10.38
CA LEU A 580 -4.52 -7.51 -9.23
C LEU A 580 -3.54 -7.99 -8.15
N ALA A 581 -3.57 -9.30 -7.84
CA ALA A 581 -2.64 -9.91 -6.88
C ALA A 581 -1.17 -9.73 -7.29
N ALA A 582 -0.86 -9.95 -8.58
CA ALA A 582 0.49 -9.81 -9.10
C ALA A 582 0.97 -8.35 -9.13
N VAL A 583 0.07 -7.39 -9.35
CA VAL A 583 0.38 -5.95 -9.27
C VAL A 583 0.72 -5.55 -7.84
N PHE A 584 -0.05 -6.01 -6.84
CA PHE A 584 0.30 -5.75 -5.43
C PHE A 584 1.57 -6.46 -4.99
N ALA A 585 1.85 -7.66 -5.49
CA ALA A 585 3.12 -8.35 -5.23
C ALA A 585 4.34 -7.54 -5.73
N ALA A 586 4.18 -6.65 -6.71
CA ALA A 586 5.25 -5.79 -7.20
C ALA A 586 5.73 -4.76 -6.15
N LEU A 587 4.93 -4.46 -5.10
CA LEU A 587 5.38 -3.61 -3.99
C LEU A 587 6.59 -4.20 -3.26
N GLY A 588 6.74 -5.53 -3.26
CA GLY A 588 7.91 -6.22 -2.68
C GLY A 588 9.21 -6.03 -3.45
N VAL A 589 9.20 -5.31 -4.59
CA VAL A 589 10.42 -4.88 -5.29
C VAL A 589 11.08 -3.72 -4.57
N LEU A 590 10.31 -2.95 -3.80
CA LEU A 590 10.86 -1.82 -3.06
C LEU A 590 11.61 -2.32 -1.81
N PRO A 591 12.72 -1.69 -1.41
CA PRO A 591 13.60 -2.24 -0.36
C PRO A 591 13.07 -2.02 1.07
N LEU A 592 11.76 -1.83 1.23
CA LEU A 592 11.11 -1.62 2.51
C LEU A 592 10.22 -2.79 2.89
N VAL A 593 10.37 -3.23 4.14
CA VAL A 593 9.62 -4.35 4.72
C VAL A 593 8.13 -4.04 4.75
N VAL A 594 7.72 -2.81 5.12
CA VAL A 594 6.30 -2.41 5.15
C VAL A 594 5.62 -2.58 3.78
N LEU A 595 6.27 -2.16 2.68
CA LEU A 595 5.72 -2.26 1.33
C LEU A 595 5.66 -3.71 0.85
N ALA A 596 6.70 -4.50 1.15
CA ALA A 596 6.71 -5.93 0.88
C ALA A 596 5.60 -6.67 1.63
N GLN A 597 5.40 -6.38 2.92
CA GLN A 597 4.34 -6.97 3.74
C GLN A 597 2.96 -6.63 3.20
N ILE A 598 2.68 -5.35 2.90
CA ILE A 598 1.42 -4.93 2.27
C ILE A 598 1.20 -5.69 0.95
N GLY A 599 2.22 -5.78 0.11
CA GLY A 599 2.16 -6.51 -1.16
C GLY A 599 1.86 -7.99 -0.98
N ILE A 600 2.50 -8.67 -0.03
CA ILE A 600 2.30 -10.09 0.29
C ILE A 600 0.87 -10.33 0.79
N VAL A 601 0.43 -9.58 1.81
CA VAL A 601 -0.89 -9.79 2.43
C VAL A 601 -2.01 -9.51 1.41
N ILE A 602 -1.92 -8.41 0.66
CA ILE A 602 -2.94 -8.07 -0.34
C ILE A 602 -2.93 -9.10 -1.49
N CYS A 603 -1.75 -9.52 -1.97
CA CYS A 603 -1.64 -10.55 -3.01
C CYS A 603 -2.35 -11.85 -2.58
N LEU A 604 -2.01 -12.36 -1.39
CA LEU A 604 -2.62 -13.58 -0.86
C LEU A 604 -4.12 -13.40 -0.64
N GLY A 605 -4.56 -12.29 -0.06
CA GLY A 605 -5.99 -12.05 0.20
C GLY A 605 -6.82 -11.93 -1.08
N VAL A 606 -6.32 -11.25 -2.12
CA VAL A 606 -7.00 -11.18 -3.42
C VAL A 606 -7.11 -12.56 -4.07
N LEU A 607 -6.07 -13.40 -3.96
CA LEU A 607 -6.10 -14.78 -4.47
C LEU A 607 -7.10 -15.65 -3.70
N LEU A 608 -7.12 -15.56 -2.37
CA LEU A 608 -8.09 -16.28 -1.53
C LEU A 608 -9.52 -15.86 -1.84
N ASP A 609 -9.78 -14.56 -1.96
CA ASP A 609 -11.09 -14.03 -2.32
C ASP A 609 -11.53 -14.54 -3.70
N THR A 610 -10.66 -14.44 -4.70
CA THR A 610 -10.97 -14.78 -6.09
C THR A 610 -11.17 -16.28 -6.30
N LEU A 611 -10.27 -17.11 -5.74
CA LEU A 611 -10.22 -18.54 -6.00
C LEU A 611 -11.10 -19.35 -5.04
N ILE A 612 -11.22 -18.92 -3.79
CA ILE A 612 -11.97 -19.66 -2.77
C ILE A 612 -13.34 -19.01 -2.56
N VAL A 613 -13.37 -17.74 -2.16
CA VAL A 613 -14.63 -17.12 -1.72
C VAL A 613 -15.60 -16.97 -2.88
N ARG A 614 -15.15 -16.33 -3.95
CA ARG A 614 -16.01 -16.03 -5.10
C ARG A 614 -16.35 -17.27 -5.92
N SER A 615 -15.38 -18.16 -6.11
CA SER A 615 -15.58 -19.32 -6.98
C SER A 615 -16.30 -20.48 -6.29
N LEU A 616 -16.20 -20.58 -4.95
CA LEU A 616 -16.75 -21.71 -4.18
C LEU A 616 -17.74 -21.26 -3.10
N VAL A 617 -17.33 -20.39 -2.17
CA VAL A 617 -18.14 -20.03 -0.99
C VAL A 617 -19.44 -19.33 -1.40
N VAL A 618 -19.37 -18.26 -2.19
CA VAL A 618 -20.54 -17.47 -2.58
C VAL A 618 -21.55 -18.31 -3.37
N PRO A 619 -21.16 -19.03 -4.44
CA PRO A 619 -22.08 -19.95 -5.14
C PRO A 619 -22.66 -21.02 -4.22
N ALA A 620 -21.87 -21.64 -3.33
CA ALA A 620 -22.35 -22.66 -2.40
C ALA A 620 -23.39 -22.11 -1.41
N VAL A 621 -23.15 -20.91 -0.87
CA VAL A 621 -24.11 -20.23 0.01
C VAL A 621 -25.42 -19.92 -0.72
N VAL A 622 -25.34 -19.46 -1.97
CA VAL A 622 -26.53 -19.23 -2.80
C VAL A 622 -27.28 -20.54 -3.10
N GLN A 623 -26.58 -21.66 -3.32
CA GLN A 623 -27.24 -22.97 -3.47
C GLN A 623 -27.99 -23.38 -2.21
N VAL A 624 -27.39 -23.18 -1.03
CA VAL A 624 -28.00 -23.52 0.27
C VAL A 624 -29.21 -22.64 0.57
N LEU A 625 -29.08 -21.31 0.45
CA LEU A 625 -30.11 -20.35 0.83
C LEU A 625 -31.22 -20.19 -0.22
N GLY A 626 -30.91 -20.41 -1.50
CA GLY A 626 -31.84 -20.20 -2.61
C GLY A 626 -32.41 -18.77 -2.61
N GLU A 627 -33.73 -18.65 -2.77
CA GLU A 627 -34.42 -17.36 -2.84
C GLU A 627 -34.27 -16.49 -1.58
N ARG A 628 -33.93 -17.07 -0.43
CA ARG A 628 -33.71 -16.30 0.81
C ARG A 628 -32.50 -15.38 0.72
N PHE A 629 -31.56 -15.65 -0.19
CA PHE A 629 -30.38 -14.82 -0.42
C PHE A 629 -30.75 -13.38 -0.84
N TRP A 630 -31.88 -13.20 -1.54
CA TRP A 630 -32.30 -11.90 -2.06
C TRP A 630 -33.15 -11.08 -1.09
N TRP A 631 -33.54 -11.65 0.05
CA TRP A 631 -34.49 -11.04 0.98
C TRP A 631 -34.01 -9.65 1.46
N PRO A 632 -34.89 -8.62 1.45
CA PRO A 632 -36.34 -8.66 1.19
C PRO A 632 -36.77 -8.58 -0.27
N SER A 633 -35.85 -8.29 -1.20
CA SER A 633 -36.16 -8.29 -2.63
C SER A 633 -36.35 -9.70 -3.18
N ARG A 634 -37.13 -9.84 -4.24
CA ARG A 634 -37.20 -11.06 -5.04
C ARG A 634 -36.74 -10.72 -6.46
N PRO A 635 -35.79 -11.45 -7.06
CA PRO A 635 -35.57 -11.38 -8.50
C PRO A 635 -36.91 -11.69 -9.16
N GLY A 636 -37.41 -10.79 -10.01
CA GLY A 636 -38.79 -10.86 -10.48
C GLY A 636 -39.10 -12.23 -11.09
N ALA A 637 -40.17 -12.88 -10.62
CA ALA A 637 -40.85 -13.88 -11.42
C ALA A 637 -41.35 -13.15 -12.67
N ALA A 638 -41.05 -13.67 -13.86
CA ALA A 638 -41.65 -13.18 -15.08
C ALA A 638 -43.17 -13.07 -14.88
N ARG A 639 -43.72 -11.87 -15.10
CA ARG A 639 -45.16 -11.74 -15.39
C ARG A 639 -45.37 -12.48 -16.70
N GLU A 640 -46.01 -13.64 -16.63
CA GLU A 640 -46.77 -14.15 -17.77
C GLU A 640 -47.97 -13.21 -17.94
N ASP A 641 -47.81 -12.15 -18.75
CA ASP A 641 -48.91 -11.38 -19.32
C ASP A 641 -48.84 -11.47 -20.86
#